data_AF-A0A4Q5QZZ2-F1
#
_entry.id   AF-A0A4Q5QZZ2-F1
#
_cell.length_a   1.000
_cell.length_b   1.000
_cell.length_c   1.000
_cell.angle_alpha   90.00
_cell.angle_beta   90.00
_cell.angle_gamma   90.00
#
_symmetry.space_group_name_H-M   'P 1'
#
loop_
_entity.id
_entity.type
_entity.pdbx_description
1 polymer ?
#
loop_
_entity_poly.entity_id
_entity_poly.type
_entity_poly.pdbx_seq_one_letter_code
_entity_poly.pdbx_strand_id
1 'polypeptide(L)'
;LSTLTIFRNQSSNGTIAFAPKVQYQHSNDSEKLEITDLNGDGIPDIAVTSQSDNLSPAKGFFSVYENNSSPGLIALKPKVDFKSEYGCYDITVGDFNRDTKPDVVTLSSGVNKITVFTNRLGKQAQTISFSPVAQKTFGDTPFKLTASATSNLPVSFRIISGPGIIQTDTLTVTGAGTIIVEAYQTGDATYYPATIQQSIIVNKASQTIFFDSISAKTFGDPDFFLNAQASSNFPITYSVISGYASISNNKVSIKGAGSLTLRATQPGNQNYLPVFAERTICMLPVKADTIFGFAQTCASAQRYYITKVDGTNYRWEISSGGTLSSPSGDTVTVTWNTLGTHTLTAYAAACGTEQPKSLNVTVTAPLIPSTPRNLFPAAGTIVKTYPVALSWAPSSNTLSYDLYIWPDSVSAPLSPQVTNLTQIGYAVDPKMLIGLRPGQRYNWKVVAKNACNQSASPVNYFLINDLPNLFVQNVQSPANPFSSTPIQLSWQVKNIGKATTGQATWFDQVYLSKDSILDLAPRPGLDFADLNLGGKQNVSALDMNETYTNSITVNLPDSVSGKYYFIIVTSAKKAFAEESFDDNTAFSSSQIVLTPPADLQVTSVVTPEDAFSGKDLMITYTVKNKGTGSTKVSVWKDDIYLSQDPIFDYSTAIKIGEVDHGYNYASTV
;
A
#
# COMPACT_ATOMS: atom_id res chain seq x y z
N LEU A 1 -59.56 16.00 78.92
CA LEU A 1 -59.51 15.09 77.76
C LEU A 1 -60.81 15.25 77.00
N SER A 2 -60.74 15.87 75.82
CA SER A 2 -61.91 16.04 74.94
C SER A 2 -62.26 14.70 74.28
N THR A 3 -63.54 14.42 74.06
CA THR A 3 -63.97 13.18 73.41
C THR A 3 -65.00 13.48 72.33
N LEU A 4 -64.83 12.88 71.15
CA LEU A 4 -65.89 12.83 70.14
C LEU A 4 -66.91 11.77 70.59
N THR A 5 -68.15 12.17 70.82
CA THR A 5 -69.20 11.29 71.33
C THR A 5 -70.36 11.23 70.34
N ILE A 6 -70.77 10.01 69.98
CA ILE A 6 -71.85 9.76 69.01
C ILE A 6 -72.98 8.99 69.71
N PHE A 7 -74.21 9.50 69.58
CA PHE A 7 -75.44 8.84 70.01
C PHE A 7 -76.20 8.35 68.79
N ARG A 8 -76.31 7.04 68.61
CA ARG A 8 -77.13 6.47 67.53
C ARG A 8 -78.61 6.65 67.88
N ASN A 9 -79.34 7.35 67.03
CA ASN A 9 -80.77 7.56 67.19
C ASN A 9 -81.54 6.22 67.09
N GLN A 10 -82.36 5.92 68.10
CA GLN A 10 -83.29 4.79 68.16
C GLN A 10 -84.74 5.26 68.38
N SER A 11 -85.00 6.54 68.17
CA SER A 11 -86.31 7.16 68.36
C SER A 11 -87.34 6.48 67.47
N SER A 12 -88.54 6.32 68.01
CA SER A 12 -89.73 5.92 67.30
C SER A 12 -90.72 7.09 67.28
N ASN A 13 -91.80 6.98 66.50
CA ASN A 13 -92.75 8.09 66.40
C ASN A 13 -93.31 8.44 67.79
N GLY A 14 -93.15 9.70 68.21
CA GLY A 14 -93.56 10.21 69.51
C GLY A 14 -92.61 9.93 70.69
N THR A 15 -91.48 9.22 70.50
CA THR A 15 -90.51 8.93 71.58
C THR A 15 -89.07 9.15 71.14
N ILE A 16 -88.33 10.01 71.85
CA ILE A 16 -86.90 10.20 71.64
C ILE A 16 -86.12 9.15 72.42
N ALA A 17 -85.33 8.33 71.73
CA ALA A 17 -84.46 7.33 72.33
C ALA A 17 -83.12 7.27 71.60
N PHE A 18 -82.03 7.07 72.36
CA PHE A 18 -80.69 6.90 71.81
C PHE A 18 -80.06 5.61 72.36
N ALA A 19 -79.24 4.97 71.54
CA ALA A 19 -78.38 3.89 72.00
C ALA A 19 -77.33 4.42 73.00
N PRO A 20 -76.66 3.55 73.77
CA PRO A 20 -75.51 3.94 74.57
C PRO A 20 -74.49 4.72 73.74
N LYS A 21 -73.89 5.75 74.35
CA LYS A 21 -72.91 6.61 73.69
C LYS A 21 -71.69 5.82 73.20
N VAL A 22 -71.24 6.09 71.98
CA VAL A 22 -69.95 5.63 71.46
C VAL A 22 -68.96 6.78 71.56
N GLN A 23 -67.79 6.56 72.15
CA GLN A 23 -66.81 7.62 72.43
C GLN A 23 -65.45 7.31 71.79
N TYR A 24 -64.90 8.31 71.10
CA TYR A 24 -63.54 8.30 70.56
C TYR A 24 -62.71 9.35 71.28
N GLN A 25 -61.52 8.96 71.74
CA GLN A 25 -60.59 9.90 72.35
C GLN A 25 -60.14 10.93 71.31
N HIS A 26 -60.10 12.19 71.73
CA HIS A 26 -59.60 13.30 70.92
C HIS A 26 -58.63 14.15 71.77
N SER A 27 -57.79 14.93 71.09
CA SER A 27 -56.83 15.85 71.72
C SER A 27 -57.53 16.97 72.49
N ASN A 28 -56.87 17.54 73.50
CA ASN A 28 -57.47 18.62 74.31
C ASN A 28 -57.82 19.84 73.43
N ASP A 29 -58.94 20.50 73.76
CA ASP A 29 -59.51 21.72 73.15
C ASP A 29 -60.08 21.54 71.72
N SER A 30 -61.28 20.95 71.63
CA SER A 30 -62.06 20.88 70.39
C SER A 30 -63.13 21.98 70.37
N GLU A 31 -63.27 22.69 69.24
CA GLU A 31 -64.21 23.80 69.12
C GLU A 31 -65.41 23.44 68.25
N LYS A 32 -65.14 23.07 66.99
CA LYS A 32 -66.17 22.77 65.98
C LYS A 32 -65.89 21.49 65.21
N LEU A 33 -66.97 20.84 64.79
CA LEU A 33 -66.95 19.70 63.87
C LEU A 33 -67.82 19.98 62.65
N GLU A 34 -67.47 19.35 61.54
CA GLU A 34 -68.26 19.31 60.31
C GLU A 34 -68.39 17.86 59.83
N ILE A 35 -69.51 17.56 59.19
CA ILE A 35 -69.85 16.22 58.71
C ILE A 35 -70.09 16.30 57.21
N THR A 36 -69.27 15.60 56.43
CA THR A 36 -69.41 15.50 54.98
C THR A 36 -68.67 14.27 54.49
N ASP A 37 -69.01 13.78 53.31
CA ASP A 37 -68.28 12.69 52.66
C ASP A 37 -66.96 13.25 52.08
N LEU A 38 -65.84 13.12 52.82
CA LEU A 38 -64.55 13.69 52.44
C LEU A 38 -63.78 12.80 51.47
N ASN A 39 -64.03 11.48 51.47
CA ASN A 39 -63.34 10.52 50.59
C ASN A 39 -64.16 10.12 49.35
N GLY A 40 -65.44 10.48 49.27
CA GLY A 40 -66.35 10.20 48.16
C GLY A 40 -66.96 8.79 48.19
N ASP A 41 -66.97 8.11 49.34
CA ASP A 41 -67.47 6.73 49.46
C ASP A 41 -68.99 6.62 49.71
N GLY A 42 -69.68 7.77 49.82
CA GLY A 42 -71.12 7.88 50.07
C GLY A 42 -71.50 7.80 51.55
N ILE A 43 -70.54 7.69 52.46
CA ILE A 43 -70.73 7.65 53.91
C ILE A 43 -70.11 8.93 54.51
N PRO A 44 -70.89 9.79 55.21
CA PRO A 44 -70.34 11.04 55.75
C PRO A 44 -69.24 10.80 56.80
N ASP A 45 -68.09 11.45 56.60
CA ASP A 45 -66.94 11.52 57.51
C ASP A 45 -67.10 12.67 58.51
N ILE A 46 -66.22 12.71 59.52
CA ILE A 46 -66.22 13.76 60.54
C ILE A 46 -64.88 14.48 60.56
N ALA A 47 -64.88 15.78 60.32
CA ALA A 47 -63.72 16.65 60.54
C ALA A 47 -63.91 17.44 61.84
N VAL A 48 -62.89 17.44 62.70
CA VAL A 48 -62.92 18.08 64.03
C VAL A 48 -61.73 19.01 64.17
N THR A 49 -61.99 20.25 64.55
CA THR A 49 -60.94 21.24 64.84
C THR A 49 -60.30 20.98 66.21
N SER A 50 -59.00 21.28 66.32
CA SER A 50 -58.29 21.32 67.60
C SER A 50 -57.58 22.67 67.79
N GLN A 51 -57.82 23.30 68.93
CA GLN A 51 -57.17 24.53 69.36
C GLN A 51 -56.01 24.19 70.32
N SER A 52 -54.89 23.73 69.80
CA SER A 52 -53.74 23.44 70.66
C SER A 52 -52.79 24.64 70.73
N ASP A 53 -52.99 25.44 71.79
CA ASP A 53 -52.36 26.72 72.14
C ASP A 53 -52.44 27.86 71.09
N ASN A 54 -52.92 29.04 71.50
CA ASN A 54 -53.20 30.17 70.60
C ASN A 54 -51.94 30.96 70.17
N LEU A 55 -50.74 30.51 70.53
CA LEU A 55 -49.51 31.31 70.40
C LEU A 55 -48.31 30.53 69.82
N SER A 56 -48.43 29.23 69.57
CA SER A 56 -47.39 28.39 68.96
C SER A 56 -47.78 28.00 67.53
N PRO A 57 -47.10 28.52 66.50
CA PRO A 57 -47.39 28.24 65.08
C PRO A 57 -47.10 26.79 64.62
N ALA A 58 -46.92 25.84 65.55
CA ALA A 58 -46.50 24.48 65.27
C ALA A 58 -47.46 23.40 65.80
N LYS A 59 -48.59 23.78 66.42
CA LYS A 59 -49.47 22.82 67.07
C LYS A 59 -50.94 22.87 66.64
N GLY A 60 -51.31 23.72 65.67
CA GLY A 60 -52.64 23.68 65.09
C GLY A 60 -52.85 22.45 64.21
N PHE A 61 -54.02 21.82 64.31
CA PHE A 61 -54.47 20.83 63.35
C PHE A 61 -55.99 20.71 63.35
N PHE A 62 -56.54 20.11 62.30
CA PHE A 62 -57.84 19.47 62.36
C PHE A 62 -57.66 17.97 62.17
N SER A 63 -58.51 17.17 62.79
CA SER A 63 -58.52 15.72 62.67
C SER A 63 -59.67 15.29 61.79
N VAL A 64 -59.43 14.34 60.89
CA VAL A 64 -60.50 13.65 60.15
C VAL A 64 -60.66 12.25 60.69
N TYR A 65 -61.90 11.88 60.99
CA TYR A 65 -62.32 10.52 61.30
C TYR A 65 -63.10 9.98 60.11
N GLU A 66 -62.49 9.05 59.39
CA GLU A 66 -63.17 8.37 58.29
C GLU A 66 -64.25 7.44 58.84
N ASN A 67 -65.45 7.53 58.27
CA ASN A 67 -66.59 6.76 58.69
C ASN A 67 -66.53 5.35 58.09
N ASN A 68 -66.44 4.36 58.96
CA ASN A 68 -66.44 2.94 58.60
C ASN A 68 -67.63 2.20 59.23
N SER A 69 -68.72 2.94 59.49
CA SER A 69 -69.92 2.43 60.13
C SER A 69 -70.68 1.48 59.20
N SER A 70 -71.38 0.53 59.79
CA SER A 70 -72.32 -0.34 59.08
C SER A 70 -73.72 -0.17 59.68
N PRO A 71 -74.80 -0.55 58.98
CA PRO A 71 -76.16 -0.40 59.49
C PRO A 71 -76.32 -1.00 60.90
N GLY A 72 -76.63 -0.15 61.87
CA GLY A 72 -76.80 -0.53 63.27
C GLY A 72 -75.54 -0.45 64.13
N LEU A 73 -74.34 -0.22 63.59
CA LEU A 73 -73.09 -0.11 64.34
C LEU A 73 -72.31 1.16 63.94
N ILE A 74 -71.98 2.02 64.90
CA ILE A 74 -71.10 3.18 64.70
C ILE A 74 -69.64 2.73 64.83
N ALA A 75 -68.85 2.93 63.78
CA ALA A 75 -67.42 2.65 63.76
C ALA A 75 -66.67 3.72 62.93
N LEU A 76 -65.67 4.36 63.53
CA LEU A 76 -64.76 5.28 62.85
C LEU A 76 -63.37 4.67 62.78
N LYS A 77 -62.61 4.98 61.73
CA LYS A 77 -61.18 4.66 61.67
C LYS A 77 -60.39 5.55 62.65
N PRO A 78 -59.14 5.18 63.00
CA PRO A 78 -58.25 6.08 63.73
C PRO A 78 -58.14 7.43 63.03
N LYS A 79 -58.13 8.52 63.82
CA LYS A 79 -58.09 9.88 63.28
C LYS A 79 -56.80 10.15 62.50
N VAL A 80 -56.91 10.94 61.44
CA VAL A 80 -55.76 11.50 60.70
C VAL A 80 -55.68 12.99 60.98
N ASP A 81 -54.52 13.46 61.46
CA ASP A 81 -54.30 14.87 61.80
C ASP A 81 -53.67 15.63 60.63
N PHE A 82 -54.36 16.70 60.19
CA PHE A 82 -53.89 17.62 59.16
C PHE A 82 -53.41 18.90 59.82
N LYS A 83 -52.09 19.14 59.76
CA LYS A 83 -51.46 20.28 60.41
C LYS A 83 -51.90 21.59 59.76
N SER A 84 -52.28 22.54 60.61
CA SER A 84 -52.43 23.95 60.27
C SER A 84 -51.29 24.76 60.90
N GLU A 85 -51.01 25.94 60.34
CA GLU A 85 -49.98 26.84 60.88
C GLU A 85 -50.39 27.40 62.27
N TYR A 86 -51.68 27.43 62.61
CA TYR A 86 -52.18 27.93 63.90
C TYR A 86 -53.42 27.15 64.34
N GLY A 87 -53.78 27.20 65.63
CA GLY A 87 -54.96 26.55 66.19
C GLY A 87 -56.25 26.85 65.40
N CYS A 88 -56.99 25.80 65.05
CA CYS A 88 -58.22 25.91 64.26
C CYS A 88 -59.40 26.16 65.20
N TYR A 89 -60.17 27.22 64.95
CA TYR A 89 -61.37 27.58 65.71
C TYR A 89 -62.65 27.16 64.99
N ASP A 90 -62.68 27.36 63.68
CA ASP A 90 -63.82 27.02 62.84
C ASP A 90 -63.34 26.14 61.68
N ILE A 91 -64.24 25.32 61.17
CA ILE A 91 -64.04 24.48 59.99
C ILE A 91 -65.32 24.54 59.15
N THR A 92 -65.14 24.60 57.84
CA THR A 92 -66.21 24.43 56.86
C THR A 92 -65.68 23.59 55.71
N VAL A 93 -66.59 22.92 55.02
CA VAL A 93 -66.27 21.97 53.96
C VAL A 93 -67.11 22.31 52.73
N GLY A 94 -66.51 22.16 51.56
CA GLY A 94 -67.18 22.45 50.31
C GLY A 94 -66.25 22.27 49.13
N ASP A 95 -66.79 22.00 47.96
CA ASP A 95 -66.00 21.94 46.73
C ASP A 95 -65.67 23.37 46.25
N PHE A 96 -64.60 23.94 46.83
CA PHE A 96 -64.21 25.33 46.57
C PHE A 96 -63.49 25.47 45.21
N ASN A 97 -62.94 24.38 44.68
CA ASN A 97 -62.17 24.38 43.44
C ASN A 97 -62.92 23.79 42.23
N ARG A 98 -64.13 23.25 42.43
CA ARG A 98 -65.01 22.59 41.44
C ARG A 98 -64.47 21.26 40.90
N ASP A 99 -63.69 20.51 41.68
CA ASP A 99 -63.18 19.18 41.31
C ASP A 99 -64.05 18.03 41.80
N THR A 100 -65.28 18.32 42.25
CA THR A 100 -66.29 17.41 42.80
C THR A 100 -65.93 16.78 44.14
N LYS A 101 -64.79 17.17 44.74
CA LYS A 101 -64.37 16.68 46.06
C LYS A 101 -64.49 17.81 47.07
N PRO A 102 -65.03 17.54 48.27
CA PRO A 102 -65.05 18.55 49.30
C PRO A 102 -63.63 18.91 49.75
N ASP A 103 -63.31 20.19 49.63
CA ASP A 103 -62.13 20.83 50.22
C ASP A 103 -62.46 21.27 51.65
N VAL A 104 -61.44 21.40 52.50
CA VAL A 104 -61.59 21.82 53.90
C VAL A 104 -61.04 23.22 54.09
N VAL A 105 -61.82 24.11 54.69
CA VAL A 105 -61.39 25.46 55.05
C VAL A 105 -61.45 25.62 56.56
N THR A 106 -60.38 26.18 57.13
CA THR A 106 -60.27 26.42 58.58
C THR A 106 -60.03 27.90 58.87
N LEU A 107 -60.61 28.39 59.97
CA LEU A 107 -60.32 29.72 60.54
C LEU A 107 -59.36 29.56 61.72
N SER A 108 -58.26 30.30 61.69
CA SER A 108 -57.25 30.27 62.76
C SER A 108 -57.55 31.31 63.86
N SER A 109 -57.54 30.88 65.12
CA SER A 109 -57.72 31.77 66.27
C SER A 109 -56.51 32.69 66.47
N GLY A 110 -56.73 33.95 66.82
CA GLY A 110 -55.68 34.91 67.22
C GLY A 110 -54.85 35.52 66.09
N VAL A 111 -55.01 35.09 64.82
CA VAL A 111 -54.14 35.53 63.71
C VAL A 111 -54.87 35.99 62.44
N ASN A 112 -56.21 36.12 62.45
CA ASN A 112 -57.02 36.58 61.30
C ASN A 112 -56.69 35.88 59.96
N LYS A 113 -56.34 34.59 59.98
CA LYS A 113 -56.00 33.79 58.78
C LYS A 113 -57.08 32.75 58.46
N ILE A 114 -57.36 32.59 57.17
CA ILE A 114 -58.12 31.47 56.58
C ILE A 114 -57.12 30.53 55.91
N THR A 115 -57.22 29.22 56.18
CA THR A 115 -56.40 28.20 55.51
C THR A 115 -57.29 27.24 54.72
N VAL A 116 -57.01 27.07 53.43
CA VAL A 116 -57.73 26.16 52.52
C VAL A 116 -56.88 24.92 52.26
N PHE A 117 -57.45 23.74 52.50
CA PHE A 117 -56.88 22.44 52.23
C PHE A 117 -57.63 21.81 51.04
N THR A 118 -56.97 21.73 49.88
CA THR A 118 -57.58 21.15 48.68
C THR A 118 -57.49 19.62 48.68
N ASN A 119 -58.59 18.93 48.42
CA ASN A 119 -58.70 17.47 48.43
C ASN A 119 -58.33 16.85 47.06
N ARG A 120 -57.04 16.56 46.86
CA ARG A 120 -56.52 15.99 45.61
C ARG A 120 -56.27 14.48 45.73
N LEU A 121 -57.14 13.63 45.16
CA LEU A 121 -56.77 12.21 44.91
C LEU A 121 -55.56 12.17 43.97
N GLY A 122 -54.53 11.39 44.32
CA GLY A 122 -53.34 11.21 43.47
C GLY A 122 -53.65 10.47 42.17
N LYS A 123 -52.78 10.62 41.15
CA LYS A 123 -52.90 9.88 39.89
C LYS A 123 -52.83 8.35 40.12
N GLN A 124 -53.52 7.59 39.28
CA GLN A 124 -53.47 6.13 39.25
C GLN A 124 -52.25 5.63 38.43
N ALA A 125 -51.72 4.47 38.80
CA ALA A 125 -50.71 3.78 38.00
C ALA A 125 -51.36 3.10 36.78
N GLN A 126 -50.64 3.05 35.66
CA GLN A 126 -51.02 2.30 34.46
C GLN A 126 -49.86 1.42 33.98
N THR A 127 -50.16 0.38 33.19
CA THR A 127 -49.14 -0.48 32.58
C THR A 127 -49.32 -0.55 31.07
N ILE A 128 -48.24 -0.85 30.34
CA ILE A 128 -48.25 -1.07 28.89
C ILE A 128 -47.98 -2.55 28.60
N SER A 129 -48.80 -3.16 27.74
CA SER A 129 -48.55 -4.47 27.14
C SER A 129 -48.00 -4.27 25.73
N PHE A 130 -46.77 -4.72 25.47
CA PHE A 130 -46.12 -4.66 24.15
C PHE A 130 -46.07 -6.07 23.56
N SER A 131 -46.71 -6.26 22.40
CA SER A 131 -46.77 -7.56 21.73
C SER A 131 -45.37 -8.05 21.30
N PRO A 132 -44.98 -9.30 21.61
CA PRO A 132 -43.71 -9.85 21.17
C PRO A 132 -43.53 -9.81 19.65
N VAL A 133 -42.32 -9.46 19.23
CA VAL A 133 -41.90 -9.36 17.83
C VAL A 133 -40.92 -10.49 17.58
N ALA A 134 -41.26 -11.37 16.64
CA ALA A 134 -40.37 -12.45 16.22
C ALA A 134 -39.06 -11.90 15.63
N GLN A 135 -38.00 -12.71 15.66
CA GLN A 135 -36.73 -12.36 15.02
C GLN A 135 -36.92 -11.99 13.56
N LYS A 136 -36.14 -11.02 13.10
CA LYS A 136 -36.17 -10.49 11.73
C LYS A 136 -34.87 -10.80 11.03
N THR A 137 -34.84 -10.61 9.71
CA THR A 137 -33.64 -10.66 8.89
C THR A 137 -33.46 -9.32 8.19
N PHE A 138 -32.22 -8.90 7.97
CA PHE A 138 -31.94 -7.71 7.17
C PHE A 138 -32.59 -7.83 5.77
N GLY A 139 -33.34 -6.81 5.36
CA GLY A 139 -34.10 -6.83 4.12
C GLY A 139 -35.57 -7.28 4.25
N ASP A 140 -36.01 -7.71 5.43
CA ASP A 140 -37.43 -7.91 5.71
C ASP A 140 -38.23 -6.62 5.47
N THR A 141 -39.47 -6.75 4.99
CA THR A 141 -40.36 -5.61 4.78
C THR A 141 -40.70 -4.91 6.11
N PRO A 142 -40.96 -3.59 6.11
CA PRO A 142 -41.38 -2.87 7.30
C PRO A 142 -42.62 -3.50 7.95
N PHE A 143 -42.66 -3.52 9.28
CA PHE A 143 -43.72 -4.18 10.04
C PHE A 143 -44.25 -3.29 11.17
N LYS A 144 -45.52 -3.47 11.50
CA LYS A 144 -46.18 -2.71 12.57
C LYS A 144 -45.83 -3.24 13.96
N LEU A 145 -45.68 -2.32 14.89
CA LEU A 145 -45.54 -2.54 16.32
C LEU A 145 -46.91 -2.37 16.97
N THR A 146 -47.26 -3.24 17.92
CA THR A 146 -48.56 -3.20 18.60
C THR A 146 -48.36 -3.20 20.11
N ALA A 147 -48.95 -2.21 20.78
CA ALA A 147 -48.96 -2.07 22.22
C ALA A 147 -50.24 -1.40 22.70
N SER A 148 -50.66 -1.69 23.94
CA SER A 148 -51.84 -1.10 24.57
C SER A 148 -51.54 -0.71 26.02
N ALA A 149 -52.21 0.33 26.53
CA ALA A 149 -52.11 0.77 27.93
C ALA A 149 -53.40 0.44 28.69
N THR A 150 -53.30 0.09 29.98
CA THR A 150 -54.49 -0.21 30.83
C THR A 150 -55.43 0.98 31.02
N SER A 151 -54.95 2.21 30.75
CA SER A 151 -55.74 3.44 30.72
C SER A 151 -56.54 3.65 29.43
N ASN A 152 -56.32 2.82 28.40
CA ASN A 152 -56.78 2.99 27.02
C ASN A 152 -56.22 4.24 26.28
N LEU A 153 -55.22 4.92 26.84
CA LEU A 153 -54.56 6.05 26.17
C LEU A 153 -53.63 5.57 25.01
N PRO A 154 -53.49 6.33 23.90
CA PRO A 154 -52.71 5.92 22.72
C PRO A 154 -51.21 5.76 22.96
N VAL A 155 -50.67 4.55 22.77
CA VAL A 155 -49.24 4.27 22.96
C VAL A 155 -48.42 4.74 21.75
N SER A 156 -47.27 5.36 22.02
CA SER A 156 -46.30 5.79 21.02
C SER A 156 -45.01 4.94 21.10
N PHE A 157 -44.23 4.89 20.02
CA PHE A 157 -42.98 4.12 19.96
C PHE A 157 -41.79 5.00 19.63
N ARG A 158 -40.62 4.67 20.19
CA ARG A 158 -39.33 5.24 19.79
C ARG A 158 -38.21 4.21 19.87
N ILE A 159 -37.17 4.43 19.08
CA ILE A 159 -35.96 3.62 19.14
C ILE A 159 -35.06 4.18 20.25
N ILE A 160 -34.62 3.30 21.13
CA ILE A 160 -33.62 3.59 22.17
C ILE A 160 -32.23 3.33 21.61
N SER A 161 -32.05 2.23 20.87
CA SER A 161 -30.79 1.90 20.22
C SER A 161 -30.98 0.88 19.08
N GLY A 162 -29.96 0.76 18.24
CA GLY A 162 -29.91 -0.23 17.16
C GLY A 162 -30.38 0.28 15.78
N PRO A 163 -30.20 -0.54 14.73
CA PRO A 163 -30.36 -0.12 13.34
C PRO A 163 -31.81 -0.25 12.84
N GLY A 164 -32.65 0.72 13.20
CA GLY A 164 -34.01 0.84 12.67
C GLY A 164 -34.49 2.28 12.59
N ILE A 165 -35.66 2.47 11.97
CA ILE A 165 -36.39 3.74 11.95
C ILE A 165 -37.86 3.43 12.23
N ILE A 166 -38.49 4.21 13.11
CA ILE A 166 -39.93 4.13 13.36
C ILE A 166 -40.62 5.33 12.73
N GLN A 167 -41.64 5.06 11.92
CA GLN A 167 -42.60 6.05 11.47
C GLN A 167 -43.96 5.66 12.02
N THR A 168 -44.53 6.51 12.89
CA THR A 168 -45.75 6.26 13.68
C THR A 168 -45.70 4.95 14.50
N ASP A 169 -46.08 3.84 13.89
CA ASP A 169 -46.17 2.49 14.46
C ASP A 169 -45.40 1.44 13.64
N THR A 170 -44.77 1.84 12.54
CA THR A 170 -44.11 0.93 11.59
C THR A 170 -42.59 1.01 11.74
N LEU A 171 -41.97 -0.11 12.10
CA LEU A 171 -40.52 -0.26 12.21
C LEU A 171 -39.97 -0.73 10.85
N THR A 172 -39.04 0.06 10.31
CA THR A 172 -38.19 -0.31 9.17
C THR A 172 -36.80 -0.68 9.68
N VAL A 173 -36.34 -1.88 9.36
CA VAL A 173 -35.00 -2.35 9.69
C VAL A 173 -33.99 -1.71 8.73
N THR A 174 -32.93 -1.09 9.25
CA THR A 174 -31.86 -0.47 8.44
C THR A 174 -30.53 -1.22 8.50
N GLY A 175 -30.43 -2.23 9.36
CA GLY A 175 -29.25 -3.09 9.49
C GLY A 175 -29.49 -4.32 10.36
N ALA A 176 -28.59 -5.29 10.31
CA ALA A 176 -28.60 -6.43 11.24
C ALA A 176 -28.03 -6.03 12.62
N GLY A 177 -28.54 -6.66 13.66
CA GLY A 177 -28.21 -6.35 15.06
C GLY A 177 -29.45 -6.32 15.95
N THR A 178 -29.28 -5.92 17.20
CA THR A 178 -30.39 -5.79 18.15
C THR A 178 -30.94 -4.36 18.11
N ILE A 179 -32.25 -4.22 17.89
CA ILE A 179 -32.99 -2.95 18.01
C ILE A 179 -33.71 -2.96 19.35
N ILE A 180 -33.50 -1.93 20.16
CA ILE A 180 -34.25 -1.72 21.41
C ILE A 180 -35.33 -0.67 21.13
N VAL A 181 -36.59 -1.09 21.23
CA VAL A 181 -37.75 -0.22 21.04
C VAL A 181 -38.43 0.01 22.38
N GLU A 182 -38.78 1.26 22.65
CA GLU A 182 -39.60 1.63 23.79
C GLU A 182 -41.01 1.99 23.33
N ALA A 183 -42.00 1.35 23.94
CA ALA A 183 -43.40 1.74 23.89
C ALA A 183 -43.70 2.62 25.11
N TYR A 184 -44.21 3.83 24.92
CA TYR A 184 -44.44 4.79 25.98
C TYR A 184 -45.83 5.45 25.92
N GLN A 185 -46.34 5.78 27.11
CA GLN A 185 -47.54 6.56 27.35
C GLN A 185 -47.21 7.66 28.35
N THR A 186 -47.51 8.91 28.00
CA THR A 186 -47.17 10.09 28.83
C THR A 186 -48.11 10.28 30.03
N GLY A 187 -49.22 9.55 30.07
CA GLY A 187 -50.25 9.73 31.09
C GLY A 187 -51.04 11.03 30.88
N ASP A 188 -51.91 11.33 31.84
CA ASP A 188 -52.82 12.48 31.79
C ASP A 188 -53.11 13.00 33.22
N ALA A 189 -54.23 13.70 33.43
CA ALA A 189 -54.63 14.17 34.76
C ALA A 189 -54.94 13.02 35.73
N THR A 190 -55.27 11.84 35.22
CA THR A 190 -55.73 10.67 35.97
C THR A 190 -54.64 9.62 36.14
N TYR A 191 -53.76 9.43 35.16
CA TYR A 191 -52.75 8.36 35.14
C TYR A 191 -51.31 8.87 35.11
N TYR A 192 -50.42 8.21 35.85
CA TYR A 192 -48.97 8.40 35.72
C TYR A 192 -48.44 7.87 34.37
N PRO A 193 -47.37 8.44 33.80
CA PRO A 193 -46.73 7.88 32.60
C PRO A 193 -46.26 6.43 32.81
N ALA A 194 -46.22 5.65 31.73
CA ALA A 194 -45.72 4.28 31.73
C ALA A 194 -44.87 4.00 30.47
N THR A 195 -43.89 3.12 30.61
CA THR A 195 -42.98 2.71 29.52
C THR A 195 -42.65 1.23 29.63
N ILE A 196 -42.45 0.56 28.49
CA ILE A 196 -41.88 -0.79 28.42
C ILE A 196 -40.96 -0.90 27.21
N GLN A 197 -39.84 -1.61 27.37
CA GLN A 197 -38.87 -1.82 26.30
C GLN A 197 -38.89 -3.26 25.82
N GLN A 198 -38.62 -3.44 24.53
CA GLN A 198 -38.48 -4.74 23.90
C GLN A 198 -37.26 -4.76 22.98
N SER A 199 -36.50 -5.85 23.08
CA SER A 199 -35.36 -6.13 22.19
C SER A 199 -35.83 -6.95 20.98
N ILE A 200 -35.50 -6.48 19.79
CA ILE A 200 -35.81 -7.13 18.50
C ILE A 200 -34.48 -7.52 17.86
N ILE A 201 -34.28 -8.82 17.65
CA ILE A 201 -33.06 -9.34 17.01
C ILE A 201 -33.27 -9.35 15.50
N VAL A 202 -32.36 -8.71 14.77
CA VAL A 202 -32.26 -8.75 13.32
C VAL A 202 -31.03 -9.55 12.90
N ASN A 203 -31.25 -10.73 12.33
CA ASN A 203 -30.22 -11.59 11.77
C ASN A 203 -29.66 -11.02 10.46
N LYS A 204 -28.42 -11.39 10.13
CA LYS A 204 -27.82 -11.07 8.83
C LYS A 204 -28.53 -11.83 7.70
N ALA A 205 -28.65 -11.20 6.54
CA ALA A 205 -29.20 -11.80 5.34
C ALA A 205 -28.22 -12.81 4.71
N SER A 206 -28.76 -13.92 4.22
CA SER A 206 -28.02 -14.82 3.32
C SER A 206 -27.85 -14.18 1.95
N GLN A 207 -26.78 -14.53 1.27
CA GLN A 207 -26.45 -14.06 -0.08
C GLN A 207 -25.88 -15.20 -0.91
N THR A 208 -25.92 -15.06 -2.23
CA THR A 208 -25.43 -16.06 -3.17
C THR A 208 -24.34 -15.47 -4.07
N ILE A 209 -23.51 -16.33 -4.65
CA ILE A 209 -22.55 -15.96 -5.71
C ILE A 209 -22.96 -16.68 -6.98
N PHE A 210 -23.18 -15.91 -8.04
CA PHE A 210 -23.22 -16.43 -9.40
C PHE A 210 -21.79 -16.43 -9.95
N PHE A 211 -21.21 -17.61 -10.13
CA PHE A 211 -19.86 -17.79 -10.68
C PHE A 211 -19.99 -18.48 -12.05
N ASP A 212 -19.60 -17.79 -13.12
CA ASP A 212 -19.72 -18.28 -14.49
C ASP A 212 -19.08 -19.68 -14.64
N SER A 213 -19.63 -20.50 -15.53
CA SER A 213 -18.97 -21.75 -15.92
C SER A 213 -17.71 -21.42 -16.73
N ILE A 214 -16.65 -22.18 -16.51
CA ILE A 214 -15.37 -21.98 -17.18
C ILE A 214 -15.07 -23.24 -17.99
N SER A 215 -14.89 -23.08 -19.29
CA SER A 215 -14.56 -24.18 -20.18
C SER A 215 -13.15 -24.71 -19.91
N ALA A 216 -12.90 -25.97 -20.27
CA ALA A 216 -11.56 -26.54 -20.23
C ALA A 216 -10.57 -25.67 -21.02
N LYS A 217 -9.35 -25.57 -20.51
CA LYS A 217 -8.25 -24.83 -21.12
C LYS A 217 -7.08 -25.77 -21.35
N THR A 218 -6.12 -25.35 -22.15
CA THR A 218 -4.86 -26.06 -22.37
C THR A 218 -3.73 -25.27 -21.71
N PHE A 219 -2.74 -25.96 -21.13
CA PHE A 219 -1.51 -25.30 -20.69
C PHE A 219 -0.92 -24.50 -21.87
N GLY A 220 -0.36 -23.31 -21.64
CA GLY A 220 0.10 -22.42 -22.72
C GLY A 220 -0.98 -21.58 -23.42
N ASP A 221 -2.28 -21.80 -23.14
CA ASP A 221 -3.33 -20.85 -23.53
C ASP A 221 -3.10 -19.48 -22.86
N PRO A 222 -3.58 -18.38 -23.47
CA PRO A 222 -3.52 -17.07 -22.83
C PRO A 222 -4.32 -17.05 -21.52
N ASP A 223 -3.80 -16.32 -20.55
CA ASP A 223 -4.47 -16.02 -19.29
C ASP A 223 -5.91 -15.51 -19.51
N PHE A 224 -6.83 -15.93 -18.63
CA PHE A 224 -8.25 -15.61 -18.73
C PHE A 224 -8.79 -14.96 -17.46
N PHE A 225 -9.86 -14.18 -17.59
CA PHE A 225 -10.51 -13.50 -16.48
C PHE A 225 -11.59 -14.36 -15.84
N LEU A 226 -11.71 -14.23 -14.52
CA LEU A 226 -12.82 -14.77 -13.75
C LEU A 226 -13.94 -13.73 -13.68
N ASN A 227 -15.17 -14.21 -13.80
CA ASN A 227 -16.36 -13.39 -13.64
C ASN A 227 -17.30 -14.06 -12.62
N ALA A 228 -17.57 -13.36 -11.53
CA ALA A 228 -18.51 -13.76 -10.52
C ALA A 228 -19.18 -12.53 -9.93
N GLN A 229 -20.45 -12.67 -9.55
CA GLN A 229 -21.23 -11.60 -8.96
C GLN A 229 -21.96 -12.09 -7.71
N ALA A 230 -21.85 -11.34 -6.61
CA ALA A 230 -22.60 -11.59 -5.40
C ALA A 230 -23.98 -10.94 -5.49
N SER A 231 -25.03 -11.59 -4.97
CA SER A 231 -26.39 -11.03 -4.94
C SER A 231 -26.50 -9.74 -4.11
N SER A 232 -25.53 -9.47 -3.23
CA SER A 232 -25.40 -8.23 -2.46
C SER A 232 -24.69 -7.09 -3.20
N ASN A 233 -24.17 -7.35 -4.41
CA ASN A 233 -23.33 -6.45 -5.20
C ASN A 233 -22.02 -5.99 -4.51
N PHE A 234 -21.59 -6.66 -3.43
CA PHE A 234 -20.30 -6.39 -2.82
C PHE A 234 -19.15 -7.05 -3.60
N PRO A 235 -17.92 -6.48 -3.51
CA PRO A 235 -16.74 -7.04 -4.15
C PRO A 235 -16.47 -8.50 -3.74
N ILE A 236 -15.96 -9.27 -4.70
CA ILE A 236 -15.55 -10.67 -4.55
C ILE A 236 -14.03 -10.77 -4.63
N THR A 237 -13.47 -11.71 -3.88
CA THR A 237 -12.08 -12.13 -3.99
C THR A 237 -11.98 -13.53 -4.56
N TYR A 238 -10.93 -13.82 -5.34
CA TYR A 238 -10.68 -15.15 -5.91
C TYR A 238 -9.43 -15.79 -5.32
N SER A 239 -9.46 -17.12 -5.19
CA SER A 239 -8.32 -17.91 -4.73
C SER A 239 -8.22 -19.24 -5.49
N VAL A 240 -7.00 -19.74 -5.64
CA VAL A 240 -6.75 -21.11 -6.10
C VAL A 240 -6.86 -22.04 -4.89
N ILE A 241 -7.75 -23.03 -4.95
CA ILE A 241 -7.93 -24.02 -3.89
C ILE A 241 -7.01 -25.21 -4.14
N SER A 242 -6.89 -25.65 -5.39
CA SER A 242 -5.98 -26.72 -5.81
C SER A 242 -5.69 -26.62 -7.29
N GLY A 243 -4.55 -27.17 -7.73
CA GLY A 243 -4.10 -27.15 -9.13
C GLY A 243 -2.99 -26.13 -9.40
N TYR A 244 -2.49 -26.13 -10.64
CA TYR A 244 -1.31 -25.37 -11.04
C TYR A 244 -1.69 -24.06 -11.75
N ALA A 245 -2.10 -23.06 -10.98
CA ALA A 245 -2.37 -21.72 -11.48
C ALA A 245 -2.07 -20.64 -10.44
N SER A 246 -1.98 -19.39 -10.87
CA SER A 246 -1.91 -18.21 -10.01
C SER A 246 -2.98 -17.21 -10.39
N ILE A 247 -3.47 -16.42 -9.43
CA ILE A 247 -4.46 -15.36 -9.69
C ILE A 247 -3.84 -14.01 -9.35
N SER A 248 -3.96 -13.05 -10.26
CA SER A 248 -3.66 -11.64 -10.03
C SER A 248 -4.69 -10.78 -10.77
N ASN A 249 -5.26 -9.78 -10.11
CA ASN A 249 -6.25 -8.87 -10.70
C ASN A 249 -7.40 -9.59 -11.42
N ASN A 250 -7.99 -10.62 -10.77
CA ASN A 250 -9.06 -11.49 -11.30
C ASN A 250 -8.68 -12.29 -12.56
N LYS A 251 -7.40 -12.27 -12.94
CA LYS A 251 -6.85 -12.97 -14.10
C LYS A 251 -6.11 -14.21 -13.63
N VAL A 252 -6.44 -15.35 -14.21
CA VAL A 252 -5.80 -16.65 -13.95
C VAL A 252 -4.65 -16.82 -14.92
N SER A 253 -3.45 -17.01 -14.40
CA SER A 253 -2.30 -17.46 -15.18
C SER A 253 -2.08 -18.96 -14.98
N ILE A 254 -2.07 -19.69 -16.10
CA ILE A 254 -1.95 -21.16 -16.10
C ILE A 254 -0.48 -21.54 -15.90
N LYS A 255 -0.19 -22.42 -14.93
CA LYS A 255 1.18 -22.85 -14.59
C LYS A 255 1.46 -24.34 -14.86
N GLY A 256 0.41 -25.12 -15.08
CA GLY A 256 0.52 -26.54 -15.43
C GLY A 256 -0.82 -27.11 -15.90
N ALA A 257 -0.86 -28.42 -16.09
CA ALA A 257 -2.05 -29.16 -16.48
C ALA A 257 -2.71 -29.84 -15.26
N GLY A 258 -3.85 -30.50 -15.46
CA GLY A 258 -4.61 -31.20 -14.44
C GLY A 258 -5.87 -30.48 -13.99
N SER A 259 -6.48 -30.98 -12.91
CA SER A 259 -7.69 -30.39 -12.34
C SER A 259 -7.34 -29.11 -11.57
N LEU A 260 -7.99 -28.00 -11.92
CA LEU A 260 -7.86 -26.71 -11.23
C LEU A 260 -9.18 -26.36 -10.55
N THR A 261 -9.17 -26.19 -9.22
CA THR A 261 -10.32 -25.71 -8.47
C THR A 261 -10.10 -24.28 -8.01
N LEU A 262 -11.00 -23.39 -8.44
CA LEU A 262 -11.02 -21.97 -8.12
C LEU A 262 -12.20 -21.64 -7.21
N ARG A 263 -11.98 -20.74 -6.27
CA ARG A 263 -13.02 -20.24 -5.35
C ARG A 263 -13.21 -18.74 -5.54
N ALA A 264 -14.47 -18.34 -5.66
CA ALA A 264 -14.93 -16.97 -5.50
C ALA A 264 -15.51 -16.83 -4.08
N THR A 265 -15.10 -15.81 -3.35
CA THR A 265 -15.54 -15.58 -1.96
C THR A 265 -16.02 -14.15 -1.77
N GLN A 266 -17.18 -14.02 -1.12
CA GLN A 266 -17.67 -12.78 -0.57
C GLN A 266 -17.64 -12.93 0.96
N PRO A 267 -16.89 -12.10 1.70
CA PRO A 267 -16.61 -12.31 3.13
C PRO A 267 -17.75 -11.90 4.09
N GLY A 268 -18.89 -11.47 3.56
CA GLY A 268 -19.98 -10.87 4.32
C GLY A 268 -19.68 -9.42 4.71
N ASN A 269 -20.59 -8.84 5.47
CA ASN A 269 -20.37 -7.56 6.14
C ASN A 269 -21.24 -7.50 7.41
N GLN A 270 -21.57 -6.30 7.90
CA GLN A 270 -22.47 -6.14 9.05
C GLN A 270 -23.86 -6.72 8.80
N ASN A 271 -24.36 -6.71 7.57
CA ASN A 271 -25.74 -7.03 7.22
C ASN A 271 -25.90 -8.38 6.48
N TYR A 272 -24.84 -8.92 5.87
CA TYR A 272 -24.88 -10.16 5.12
C TYR A 272 -23.87 -11.22 5.61
N LEU A 273 -24.23 -12.50 5.52
CA LEU A 273 -23.39 -13.66 5.87
C LEU A 273 -22.36 -13.98 4.77
N PRO A 274 -21.12 -14.38 5.08
CA PRO A 274 -20.14 -14.80 4.07
C PRO A 274 -20.66 -15.95 3.20
N VAL A 275 -20.27 -15.95 1.93
CA VAL A 275 -20.61 -17.01 0.97
C VAL A 275 -19.44 -17.25 0.02
N PHE A 276 -19.32 -18.48 -0.48
CA PHE A 276 -18.36 -18.83 -1.53
C PHE A 276 -19.00 -19.71 -2.61
N ALA A 277 -18.41 -19.69 -3.80
CA ALA A 277 -18.74 -20.61 -4.88
C ALA A 277 -17.44 -21.15 -5.50
N GLU A 278 -17.43 -22.41 -5.91
CA GLU A 278 -16.28 -23.05 -6.52
C GLU A 278 -16.54 -23.48 -7.96
N ARG A 279 -15.48 -23.47 -8.76
CA ARG A 279 -15.46 -23.99 -10.12
C ARG A 279 -14.23 -24.85 -10.29
N THR A 280 -14.44 -26.06 -10.78
CA THR A 280 -13.37 -26.96 -11.18
C THR A 280 -13.29 -26.99 -12.69
N ILE A 281 -12.08 -26.79 -13.22
CA ILE A 281 -11.77 -26.69 -14.63
C ILE A 281 -10.69 -27.72 -14.94
N CYS A 282 -10.80 -28.39 -16.08
CA CYS A 282 -9.70 -29.19 -16.57
C CYS A 282 -8.71 -28.31 -17.35
N MET A 283 -7.45 -28.34 -16.92
CA MET A 283 -6.30 -27.86 -17.69
C MET A 283 -5.71 -29.05 -18.45
N LEU A 284 -5.95 -29.14 -19.76
CA LEU A 284 -5.36 -30.15 -20.62
C LEU A 284 -3.85 -29.87 -20.80
N PRO A 285 -3.00 -30.90 -20.92
CA PRO A 285 -1.61 -30.67 -21.25
C PRO A 285 -1.52 -30.07 -22.66
N VAL A 286 -0.51 -29.22 -22.89
CA VAL A 286 -0.12 -28.82 -24.26
C VAL A 286 0.02 -30.09 -25.10
N LYS A 287 -0.46 -30.05 -26.35
CA LYS A 287 -0.12 -31.08 -27.33
C LYS A 287 1.40 -31.18 -27.37
N ALA A 288 1.98 -32.27 -26.84
CA ALA A 288 3.40 -32.34 -26.54
C ALA A 288 4.26 -31.73 -27.66
N ASP A 289 5.00 -30.67 -27.30
CA ASP A 289 5.62 -29.74 -28.27
C ASP A 289 6.50 -30.51 -29.26
N THR A 290 7.47 -31.26 -28.72
CA THR A 290 8.47 -32.02 -29.47
C THR A 290 9.01 -33.14 -28.58
N ILE A 291 9.19 -34.34 -29.14
CA ILE A 291 10.01 -35.39 -28.51
C ILE A 291 11.47 -35.06 -28.83
N PHE A 292 12.30 -34.89 -27.81
CA PHE A 292 13.73 -34.66 -27.96
C PHE A 292 14.47 -36.00 -28.00
N GLY A 293 15.37 -36.14 -28.99
CA GLY A 293 16.19 -37.32 -29.22
C GLY A 293 16.64 -37.41 -30.67
N PHE A 294 17.38 -38.45 -31.02
CA PHE A 294 17.87 -38.63 -32.38
C PHE A 294 16.74 -39.11 -33.31
N ALA A 295 16.39 -38.32 -34.32
CA ALA A 295 15.49 -38.75 -35.39
C ALA A 295 16.14 -39.78 -36.35
N GLN A 296 17.47 -39.90 -36.32
CA GLN A 296 18.24 -40.92 -37.04
C GLN A 296 19.31 -41.52 -36.13
N THR A 297 19.33 -42.84 -36.00
CA THR A 297 20.23 -43.57 -35.09
C THR A 297 20.71 -44.89 -35.69
N CYS A 298 21.65 -45.57 -35.04
CA CYS A 298 21.97 -46.98 -35.28
C CYS A 298 21.27 -47.88 -34.26
N ALA A 299 21.30 -49.19 -34.52
CA ALA A 299 20.81 -50.21 -33.61
C ALA A 299 21.58 -50.14 -32.27
N SER A 300 20.97 -49.46 -31.29
CA SER A 300 21.55 -49.10 -30.00
C SER A 300 20.49 -48.54 -29.06
N ALA A 301 20.80 -48.46 -27.77
CA ALA A 301 19.97 -47.77 -26.78
C ALA A 301 20.09 -46.25 -26.94
N GLN A 302 18.95 -45.57 -27.12
CA GLN A 302 18.86 -44.13 -27.27
C GLN A 302 17.82 -43.55 -26.30
N ARG A 303 18.17 -42.44 -25.65
CA ARG A 303 17.31 -41.74 -24.71
C ARG A 303 16.47 -40.69 -25.43
N TYR A 304 15.17 -40.67 -25.14
CA TYR A 304 14.20 -39.68 -25.61
C TYR A 304 13.50 -39.04 -24.41
N TYR A 305 13.09 -37.79 -24.54
CA TYR A 305 12.37 -37.09 -23.47
C TYR A 305 11.45 -36.01 -24.03
N ILE A 306 10.50 -35.56 -23.20
CA ILE A 306 9.61 -34.43 -23.45
C ILE A 306 9.78 -33.43 -22.31
N THR A 307 9.50 -32.15 -22.58
CA THR A 307 9.42 -31.14 -21.55
C THR A 307 8.34 -31.50 -20.53
N LYS A 308 8.74 -31.73 -19.28
CA LYS A 308 7.82 -32.01 -18.19
C LYS A 308 6.87 -30.83 -17.94
N VAL A 309 5.58 -31.13 -17.82
CA VAL A 309 4.51 -30.21 -17.44
C VAL A 309 3.91 -30.72 -16.13
N ASP A 310 3.87 -29.85 -15.12
CA ASP A 310 3.33 -30.21 -13.81
C ASP A 310 1.85 -30.62 -13.92
N GLY A 311 1.46 -31.62 -13.13
CA GLY A 311 0.12 -32.21 -13.16
C GLY A 311 -0.17 -33.13 -14.35
N THR A 312 0.82 -33.42 -15.18
CA THR A 312 0.71 -34.33 -16.34
C THR A 312 1.38 -35.67 -16.07
N ASN A 313 0.69 -36.75 -16.43
CA ASN A 313 1.26 -38.10 -16.46
C ASN A 313 1.69 -38.46 -17.89
N TYR A 314 2.74 -39.24 -18.03
CA TYR A 314 3.28 -39.59 -19.35
C TYR A 314 3.40 -41.10 -19.51
N ARG A 315 3.09 -41.59 -20.71
CA ARG A 315 3.48 -42.92 -21.17
C ARG A 315 4.06 -42.89 -22.58
N TRP A 316 4.78 -43.94 -22.93
CA TRP A 316 5.45 -44.07 -24.22
C TRP A 316 5.07 -45.38 -24.92
N GLU A 317 4.93 -45.32 -26.23
CA GLU A 317 4.66 -46.45 -27.12
C GLU A 317 5.57 -46.37 -28.35
N ILE A 318 5.92 -47.52 -28.91
CA ILE A 318 6.73 -47.64 -30.13
C ILE A 318 6.00 -48.54 -31.12
N SER A 319 6.00 -48.16 -32.40
CA SER A 319 5.30 -48.94 -33.45
C SER A 319 5.94 -50.31 -33.68
N SER A 320 7.28 -50.39 -33.71
CA SER A 320 8.07 -51.58 -33.98
C SER A 320 9.57 -51.29 -33.84
N GLY A 321 10.45 -52.30 -33.96
CA GLY A 321 11.88 -52.13 -34.19
C GLY A 321 12.77 -51.86 -32.98
N GLY A 322 12.20 -51.81 -31.77
CA GLY A 322 12.94 -51.66 -30.53
C GLY A 322 12.12 -52.00 -29.27
N THR A 323 12.75 -51.92 -28.11
CA THR A 323 12.12 -52.12 -26.79
C THR A 323 12.24 -50.88 -25.91
N LEU A 324 11.20 -50.60 -25.11
CA LEU A 324 11.17 -49.47 -24.17
C LEU A 324 11.61 -49.94 -22.78
N SER A 325 12.44 -49.14 -22.11
CA SER A 325 12.72 -49.30 -20.68
C SER A 325 11.86 -48.33 -19.88
N SER A 326 11.09 -48.84 -18.91
CA SER A 326 10.19 -48.08 -18.03
C SER A 326 9.38 -47.02 -18.79
N PRO A 327 8.33 -47.40 -19.56
CA PRO A 327 7.61 -46.52 -20.47
C PRO A 327 6.67 -45.53 -19.76
N SER A 328 7.06 -45.04 -18.58
CA SER A 328 6.35 -44.07 -17.76
C SER A 328 7.26 -42.89 -17.42
N GLY A 329 6.68 -41.70 -17.29
CA GLY A 329 7.43 -40.47 -17.02
C GLY A 329 7.84 -39.70 -18.29
N ASP A 330 8.48 -38.56 -18.09
CA ASP A 330 8.85 -37.58 -19.13
C ASP A 330 10.07 -37.98 -19.96
N THR A 331 10.74 -39.09 -19.61
CA THR A 331 11.90 -39.64 -20.31
C THR A 331 11.69 -41.14 -20.55
N VAL A 332 12.14 -41.64 -21.69
CA VAL A 332 12.22 -43.08 -21.99
C VAL A 332 13.54 -43.42 -22.67
N THR A 333 14.08 -44.62 -22.45
CA THR A 333 15.16 -45.15 -23.29
C THR A 333 14.62 -46.25 -24.18
N VAL A 334 14.87 -46.12 -25.49
CA VAL A 334 14.49 -47.06 -26.54
C VAL A 334 15.73 -47.81 -27.01
N THR A 335 15.72 -49.13 -26.92
CA THR A 335 16.76 -49.99 -27.51
C THR A 335 16.36 -50.41 -28.91
N TRP A 336 16.95 -49.78 -29.92
CA TRP A 336 16.67 -50.05 -31.34
C TRP A 336 17.44 -51.27 -31.84
N ASN A 337 16.74 -52.22 -32.45
CA ASN A 337 17.32 -53.51 -32.88
C ASN A 337 17.06 -53.82 -34.36
N THR A 338 16.12 -53.13 -35.02
CA THR A 338 15.74 -53.37 -36.42
C THR A 338 16.02 -52.12 -37.24
N LEU A 339 16.54 -52.31 -38.46
CA LEU A 339 16.74 -51.22 -39.42
C LEU A 339 15.40 -50.79 -40.04
N GLY A 340 15.28 -49.51 -40.37
CA GLY A 340 14.07 -48.95 -40.97
C GLY A 340 13.55 -47.74 -40.21
N THR A 341 12.39 -47.22 -40.61
CA THR A 341 11.73 -46.10 -39.92
C THR A 341 10.63 -46.61 -39.01
N HIS A 342 10.67 -46.19 -37.75
CA HIS A 342 9.73 -46.56 -36.70
C HIS A 342 9.16 -45.30 -36.06
N THR A 343 7.98 -45.40 -35.44
CA THR A 343 7.32 -44.27 -34.80
C THR A 343 7.33 -44.44 -33.29
N LEU A 344 7.91 -43.47 -32.59
CA LEU A 344 7.86 -43.34 -31.14
C LEU A 344 6.75 -42.34 -30.78
N THR A 345 5.76 -42.77 -29.99
CA THR A 345 4.64 -41.93 -29.54
C THR A 345 4.68 -41.75 -28.04
N ALA A 346 4.58 -40.51 -27.59
CA ALA A 346 4.36 -40.18 -26.19
C ALA A 346 2.95 -39.66 -25.99
N TYR A 347 2.33 -40.03 -24.88
CA TYR A 347 1.01 -39.55 -24.49
C TYR A 347 1.12 -38.76 -23.21
N ALA A 348 0.74 -37.49 -23.27
CA ALA A 348 0.59 -36.62 -22.13
C ALA A 348 -0.86 -36.68 -21.64
N ALA A 349 -1.07 -37.12 -20.40
CA ALA A 349 -2.39 -37.34 -19.82
C ALA A 349 -2.65 -36.38 -18.66
N ALA A 350 -3.76 -35.64 -18.72
CA ALA A 350 -4.32 -34.91 -17.58
C ALA A 350 -5.84 -34.95 -17.64
N CYS A 351 -6.51 -34.93 -16.48
CA CYS A 351 -7.96 -35.05 -16.35
C CYS A 351 -8.57 -36.28 -17.08
N GLY A 352 -7.83 -37.39 -17.21
CA GLY A 352 -8.28 -38.58 -17.94
C GLY A 352 -8.32 -38.42 -19.47
N THR A 353 -7.84 -37.31 -20.02
CA THR A 353 -7.68 -37.09 -21.46
C THR A 353 -6.22 -37.17 -21.84
N GLU A 354 -5.92 -37.82 -22.96
CA GLU A 354 -4.56 -38.06 -23.43
C GLU A 354 -4.31 -37.33 -24.75
N GLN A 355 -3.15 -36.70 -24.84
CA GLN A 355 -2.71 -35.98 -26.04
C GLN A 355 -1.46 -36.70 -26.61
N PRO A 356 -1.59 -37.38 -27.77
CA PRO A 356 -0.46 -38.08 -28.38
C PRO A 356 0.46 -37.13 -29.16
N LYS A 357 1.75 -37.46 -29.16
CA LYS A 357 2.77 -36.87 -30.03
C LYS A 357 3.71 -37.95 -30.53
N SER A 358 4.03 -37.91 -31.82
CA SER A 358 4.88 -38.91 -32.46
C SER A 358 6.16 -38.31 -33.05
N LEU A 359 7.24 -39.09 -33.02
CA LEU A 359 8.51 -38.85 -33.68
C LEU A 359 8.85 -40.06 -34.55
N ASN A 360 9.16 -39.83 -35.82
CA ASN A 360 9.69 -40.86 -36.70
C ASN A 360 11.21 -40.98 -36.48
N VAL A 361 11.67 -42.19 -36.18
CA VAL A 361 13.07 -42.53 -35.93
C VAL A 361 13.53 -43.51 -37.00
N THR A 362 14.54 -43.12 -37.80
CA THR A 362 15.15 -44.00 -38.80
C THR A 362 16.40 -44.66 -38.22
N VAL A 363 16.38 -45.98 -38.11
CA VAL A 363 17.50 -46.81 -37.68
C VAL A 363 18.28 -47.27 -38.91
N THR A 364 19.55 -46.88 -38.99
CA THR A 364 20.45 -47.14 -40.13
C THR A 364 21.64 -47.99 -39.73
N ALA A 365 22.31 -48.60 -40.71
CA ALA A 365 23.57 -49.30 -40.47
C ALA A 365 24.68 -48.31 -40.06
N PRO A 366 25.64 -48.71 -39.21
CA PRO A 366 26.72 -47.83 -38.75
C PRO A 366 27.64 -47.41 -39.90
N LEU A 367 27.43 -46.21 -40.44
CA LEU A 367 28.34 -45.57 -41.40
C LEU A 367 29.33 -44.67 -40.67
N ILE A 368 30.61 -44.77 -41.01
CA ILE A 368 31.66 -43.90 -40.47
C ILE A 368 31.62 -42.57 -41.23
N PRO A 369 31.52 -41.41 -40.54
CA PRO A 369 31.67 -40.09 -41.16
C PRO A 369 33.01 -39.97 -41.89
N SER A 370 33.05 -39.36 -43.08
CA SER A 370 34.34 -39.10 -43.73
C SER A 370 35.14 -38.02 -42.99
N THR A 371 36.46 -38.17 -42.96
CA THR A 371 37.36 -37.23 -42.25
C THR A 371 37.23 -35.81 -42.80
N PRO A 372 37.01 -34.79 -41.97
CA PRO A 372 37.00 -33.39 -42.42
C PRO A 372 38.32 -32.96 -43.08
N ARG A 373 38.23 -32.16 -44.14
CA ARG A 373 39.37 -31.67 -44.97
C ARG A 373 39.28 -30.17 -45.24
N ASN A 374 40.30 -29.60 -45.88
CA ASN A 374 40.38 -28.19 -46.27
C ASN A 374 40.17 -27.23 -45.09
N LEU A 375 40.92 -27.46 -44.01
CA LEU A 375 40.86 -26.66 -42.80
C LEU A 375 41.40 -25.25 -43.08
N PHE A 376 40.58 -24.24 -42.77
CA PHE A 376 40.93 -22.83 -42.82
C PHE A 376 40.87 -22.24 -41.40
N PRO A 377 41.81 -21.38 -40.98
CA PRO A 377 42.95 -20.91 -41.75
C PRO A 377 43.98 -22.02 -42.03
N ALA A 378 44.78 -21.85 -43.08
CA ALA A 378 45.85 -22.80 -43.39
C ALA A 378 46.86 -22.87 -42.23
N ALA A 379 47.49 -24.02 -42.06
CA ALA A 379 48.46 -24.24 -40.99
C ALA A 379 49.55 -23.16 -40.97
N GLY A 380 49.75 -22.54 -39.80
CA GLY A 380 50.76 -21.49 -39.61
C GLY A 380 50.34 -20.08 -40.01
N THR A 381 49.09 -19.86 -40.40
CA THR A 381 48.57 -18.52 -40.67
C THR A 381 48.68 -17.63 -39.42
N ILE A 382 49.18 -16.40 -39.61
CA ILE A 382 49.15 -15.35 -38.59
C ILE A 382 47.84 -14.57 -38.74
N VAL A 383 46.98 -14.68 -37.73
CA VAL A 383 45.68 -14.02 -37.68
C VAL A 383 45.83 -12.65 -37.05
N LYS A 384 45.45 -11.60 -37.80
CA LYS A 384 45.61 -10.18 -37.42
C LYS A 384 44.30 -9.50 -37.02
N THR A 385 43.17 -10.19 -37.21
CA THR A 385 41.83 -9.65 -37.02
C THR A 385 40.97 -10.66 -36.26
N TYR A 386 40.12 -10.16 -35.38
CA TYR A 386 39.11 -10.97 -34.69
C TYR A 386 37.71 -10.73 -35.28
N PRO A 387 36.79 -11.71 -35.22
CA PRO A 387 36.96 -13.08 -34.69
C PRO A 387 37.81 -13.97 -35.62
N VAL A 388 38.40 -15.04 -35.08
CA VAL A 388 39.15 -16.00 -35.90
C VAL A 388 38.17 -16.91 -36.63
N ALA A 389 38.07 -16.77 -37.95
CA ALA A 389 37.19 -17.60 -38.77
C ALA A 389 37.83 -18.98 -39.04
N LEU A 390 37.21 -20.03 -38.50
CA LEU A 390 37.55 -21.42 -38.78
C LEU A 390 36.55 -22.02 -39.76
N SER A 391 37.00 -22.80 -40.74
CA SER A 391 36.09 -23.55 -41.63
C SER A 391 36.71 -24.83 -42.18
N TRP A 392 35.88 -25.73 -42.68
CA TRP A 392 36.27 -27.01 -43.27
C TRP A 392 35.33 -27.41 -44.42
N ALA A 393 35.70 -28.41 -45.21
CA ALA A 393 34.82 -28.98 -46.23
C ALA A 393 33.77 -29.93 -45.61
N PRO A 394 32.54 -30.00 -46.16
CA PRO A 394 31.52 -30.95 -45.70
C PRO A 394 32.00 -32.41 -45.75
N SER A 395 31.79 -33.13 -44.65
CA SER A 395 31.99 -34.57 -44.53
C SER A 395 30.72 -35.33 -44.88
N SER A 396 30.82 -36.36 -45.73
CA SER A 396 29.73 -37.32 -45.97
C SER A 396 29.38 -38.12 -44.70
N ASN A 397 28.13 -38.60 -44.63
CA ASN A 397 27.60 -39.39 -43.50
C ASN A 397 27.70 -38.69 -42.13
N THR A 398 27.71 -37.35 -42.12
CA THR A 398 27.89 -36.52 -40.92
C THR A 398 26.59 -35.80 -40.58
N LEU A 399 26.19 -35.82 -39.31
CA LEU A 399 25.04 -35.05 -38.82
C LEU A 399 25.48 -33.75 -38.14
N SER A 400 26.65 -33.77 -37.49
CA SER A 400 27.19 -32.60 -36.80
C SER A 400 28.70 -32.69 -36.61
N TYR A 401 29.32 -31.59 -36.19
CA TYR A 401 30.74 -31.49 -35.90
C TYR A 401 30.99 -31.02 -34.47
N ASP A 402 32.06 -31.53 -33.87
CA ASP A 402 32.61 -31.05 -32.61
C ASP A 402 33.97 -30.38 -32.86
N LEU A 403 34.15 -29.17 -32.32
CA LEU A 403 35.36 -28.36 -32.48
C LEU A 403 36.22 -28.40 -31.21
N TYR A 404 37.50 -28.71 -31.40
CA TYR A 404 38.52 -28.68 -30.37
C TYR A 404 39.52 -27.60 -30.74
N ILE A 405 39.84 -26.73 -29.79
CA ILE A 405 40.85 -25.68 -29.93
C ILE A 405 41.57 -25.51 -28.59
N TRP A 406 42.90 -25.37 -28.62
CA TRP A 406 43.72 -25.27 -27.42
C TRP A 406 45.06 -24.57 -27.70
N PRO A 407 45.68 -23.91 -26.71
CA PRO A 407 47.05 -23.40 -26.82
C PRO A 407 48.04 -24.53 -27.12
N ASP A 408 49.07 -24.27 -27.92
CA ASP A 408 50.10 -25.28 -28.21
C ASP A 408 50.93 -25.72 -26.98
N SER A 409 50.92 -24.92 -25.91
CA SER A 409 51.56 -25.19 -24.63
C SER A 409 50.86 -26.24 -23.78
N VAL A 410 49.66 -26.70 -24.18
CA VAL A 410 48.90 -27.74 -23.47
C VAL A 410 48.51 -28.90 -24.38
N SER A 411 48.23 -30.05 -23.80
CA SER A 411 47.73 -31.23 -24.53
C SER A 411 46.32 -31.01 -25.08
N ALA A 412 45.97 -31.72 -26.14
CA ALA A 412 44.63 -31.65 -26.73
C ALA A 412 43.54 -31.97 -25.69
N PRO A 413 42.44 -31.18 -25.63
CA PRO A 413 41.40 -31.37 -24.64
C PRO A 413 40.62 -32.67 -24.89
N LEU A 414 40.21 -33.33 -23.80
CA LEU A 414 39.42 -34.56 -23.86
C LEU A 414 37.97 -34.30 -24.30
N SER A 415 37.45 -33.11 -24.00
CA SER A 415 36.11 -32.66 -24.39
C SER A 415 36.19 -31.52 -25.41
N PRO A 416 35.26 -31.47 -26.38
CA PRO A 416 35.21 -30.39 -27.36
C PRO A 416 34.78 -29.07 -26.70
N GLN A 417 35.24 -27.95 -27.27
CA GLN A 417 34.86 -26.60 -26.83
C GLN A 417 33.53 -26.17 -27.44
N VAL A 418 33.21 -26.67 -28.63
CA VAL A 418 31.93 -26.43 -29.30
C VAL A 418 31.40 -27.76 -29.80
N THR A 419 30.12 -28.06 -29.55
CA THR A 419 29.50 -29.33 -29.91
C THR A 419 28.34 -29.16 -30.87
N ASN A 420 28.03 -30.24 -31.60
CA ASN A 420 26.83 -30.38 -32.42
C ASN A 420 26.65 -29.28 -33.48
N LEU A 421 27.76 -28.77 -34.05
CA LEU A 421 27.72 -27.81 -35.14
C LEU A 421 27.13 -28.45 -36.39
N THR A 422 26.08 -27.87 -36.95
CA THR A 422 25.47 -28.32 -38.21
C THR A 422 26.05 -27.62 -39.45
N GLN A 423 26.77 -26.52 -39.22
CA GLN A 423 27.50 -25.75 -40.23
C GLN A 423 28.96 -26.17 -40.35
N ILE A 424 29.62 -25.76 -41.44
CA ILE A 424 31.01 -26.09 -41.78
C ILE A 424 32.02 -24.99 -41.42
N GLY A 425 31.64 -24.07 -40.55
CA GLY A 425 32.49 -22.98 -40.09
C GLY A 425 32.09 -22.46 -38.72
N TYR A 426 33.03 -21.82 -38.04
CA TYR A 426 32.86 -21.26 -36.71
C TYR A 426 33.77 -20.05 -36.52
N ALA A 427 33.22 -18.94 -36.03
CA ALA A 427 33.98 -17.74 -35.70
C ALA A 427 34.33 -17.76 -34.20
N VAL A 428 35.63 -17.85 -33.89
CA VAL A 428 36.10 -17.84 -32.50
C VAL A 428 36.23 -16.40 -32.02
N ASP A 429 35.37 -16.02 -31.07
CA ASP A 429 35.44 -14.73 -30.38
C ASP A 429 36.59 -14.74 -29.35
N PRO A 430 37.48 -13.75 -29.32
CA PRO A 430 38.56 -13.65 -28.33
C PRO A 430 38.07 -13.67 -26.87
N LYS A 431 36.84 -13.21 -26.61
CA LYS A 431 36.23 -13.17 -25.27
C LYS A 431 35.49 -14.45 -24.87
N MET A 432 35.25 -15.39 -25.79
CA MET A 432 34.52 -16.63 -25.47
C MET A 432 35.40 -17.88 -25.51
N LEU A 433 35.16 -18.76 -24.54
CA LEU A 433 35.59 -20.17 -24.40
C LEU A 433 37.07 -20.46 -24.11
N ILE A 434 38.05 -19.78 -24.71
CA ILE A 434 39.48 -20.13 -24.53
C ILE A 434 40.42 -18.95 -24.24
N GLY A 435 39.94 -17.70 -24.34
CA GLY A 435 40.75 -16.49 -24.15
C GLY A 435 41.94 -16.45 -25.10
N LEU A 436 41.69 -16.22 -26.39
CA LEU A 436 42.73 -16.15 -27.42
C LEU A 436 43.72 -15.03 -27.11
N ARG A 437 44.97 -15.39 -26.79
CA ARG A 437 46.02 -14.42 -26.40
C ARG A 437 46.84 -13.97 -27.61
N PRO A 438 47.12 -12.67 -27.77
CA PRO A 438 48.15 -12.16 -28.68
C PRO A 438 49.49 -12.88 -28.52
N GLY A 439 50.17 -13.14 -29.65
CA GLY A 439 51.45 -13.85 -29.70
C GLY A 439 51.41 -15.36 -29.47
N GLN A 440 50.24 -15.92 -29.10
CA GLN A 440 50.09 -17.33 -28.79
C GLN A 440 49.68 -18.15 -30.02
N ARG A 441 50.27 -19.35 -30.14
CA ARG A 441 49.87 -20.36 -31.11
C ARG A 441 48.74 -21.23 -30.55
N TYR A 442 47.74 -21.49 -31.38
CA TYR A 442 46.61 -22.37 -31.07
C TYR A 442 46.53 -23.52 -32.05
N ASN A 443 46.42 -24.73 -31.51
CA ASN A 443 46.09 -25.94 -32.24
C ASN A 443 44.58 -26.13 -32.26
N TRP A 444 44.05 -26.69 -33.34
CA TRP A 444 42.64 -27.02 -33.45
C TRP A 444 42.40 -28.23 -34.34
N LYS A 445 41.28 -28.91 -34.12
CA LYS A 445 40.77 -29.98 -34.98
C LYS A 445 39.25 -29.98 -34.93
N VAL A 446 38.65 -30.56 -35.96
CA VAL A 446 37.20 -30.76 -36.03
C VAL A 446 36.90 -32.25 -36.16
N VAL A 447 35.88 -32.71 -35.45
CA VAL A 447 35.44 -34.10 -35.42
C VAL A 447 34.06 -34.18 -36.06
N ALA A 448 33.96 -34.82 -37.22
CA ALA A 448 32.68 -35.16 -37.84
C ALA A 448 32.04 -36.31 -37.08
N LYS A 449 30.78 -36.18 -36.69
CA LYS A 449 30.05 -37.23 -35.99
C LYS A 449 28.64 -37.43 -36.53
N ASN A 450 28.18 -38.66 -36.43
CA ASN A 450 26.77 -39.02 -36.51
C ASN A 450 26.41 -39.80 -35.23
N ALA A 451 25.18 -40.34 -35.17
CA ALA A 451 24.73 -41.08 -33.99
C ALA A 451 25.54 -42.36 -33.69
N CYS A 452 26.40 -42.81 -34.61
CA CYS A 452 27.01 -44.13 -34.58
C CYS A 452 28.54 -44.11 -34.51
N ASN A 453 29.17 -43.16 -35.18
CA ASN A 453 30.63 -43.06 -35.30
C ASN A 453 31.09 -41.61 -35.42
N GLN A 454 32.39 -41.43 -35.23
CA GLN A 454 33.06 -40.15 -35.40
C GLN A 454 34.39 -40.30 -36.14
N SER A 455 34.80 -39.28 -36.88
CA SER A 455 36.11 -39.18 -37.51
C SER A 455 36.70 -37.78 -37.31
N ALA A 456 37.95 -37.74 -36.87
CA ALA A 456 38.65 -36.50 -36.57
C ALA A 456 39.50 -36.04 -37.76
N SER A 457 39.54 -34.73 -37.99
CA SER A 457 40.55 -34.12 -38.85
C SER A 457 41.96 -34.28 -38.27
N PRO A 458 43.02 -34.16 -39.09
CA PRO A 458 44.35 -33.84 -38.57
C PRO A 458 44.32 -32.56 -37.72
N VAL A 459 45.28 -32.43 -36.80
CA VAL A 459 45.46 -31.19 -36.03
C VAL A 459 46.04 -30.12 -36.95
N ASN A 460 45.37 -28.97 -36.99
CA ASN A 460 45.80 -27.75 -37.66
C ASN A 460 46.17 -26.68 -36.63
N TYR A 461 46.80 -25.59 -37.04
CA TYR A 461 47.19 -24.52 -36.12
C TYR A 461 47.28 -23.14 -36.78
N PHE A 462 47.12 -22.10 -35.97
CA PHE A 462 47.31 -20.70 -36.35
C PHE A 462 47.99 -19.92 -35.21
N LEU A 463 48.52 -18.74 -35.52
CA LEU A 463 49.14 -17.82 -34.57
C LEU A 463 48.30 -16.55 -34.47
N ILE A 464 48.15 -16.00 -33.27
CA ILE A 464 47.57 -14.67 -33.09
C ILE A 464 48.70 -13.64 -33.15
N ASN A 465 48.52 -12.56 -33.92
CA ASN A 465 49.47 -11.46 -34.00
C ASN A 465 49.66 -10.78 -32.61
N ASP A 466 50.88 -10.37 -32.27
CA ASP A 466 51.11 -9.50 -31.10
C ASP A 466 50.38 -8.16 -31.28
N LEU A 467 49.85 -7.57 -30.21
CA LEU A 467 49.19 -6.26 -30.22
C LEU A 467 49.90 -5.29 -29.27
N PRO A 468 49.81 -3.96 -29.52
CA PRO A 468 50.21 -2.97 -28.53
C PRO A 468 49.28 -3.00 -27.31
N ASN A 469 49.72 -2.45 -26.19
CA ASN A 469 48.87 -2.25 -25.01
C ASN A 469 49.22 -0.92 -24.34
N LEU A 470 48.34 0.08 -24.40
CA LEU A 470 48.59 1.39 -23.81
C LEU A 470 48.21 1.44 -22.34
N PHE A 471 49.14 1.92 -21.52
CA PHE A 471 48.96 2.10 -20.08
C PHE A 471 49.12 3.56 -19.72
N VAL A 472 48.07 4.17 -19.16
CA VAL A 472 48.13 5.57 -18.67
C VAL A 472 48.70 5.60 -17.26
N GLN A 473 49.68 6.48 -17.02
CA GLN A 473 50.35 6.62 -15.73
C GLN A 473 50.68 8.09 -15.42
N ASN A 474 51.09 8.36 -14.17
CA ASN A 474 51.60 9.66 -13.75
C ASN A 474 50.67 10.85 -14.09
N VAL A 475 49.36 10.68 -13.87
CA VAL A 475 48.40 11.78 -14.00
C VAL A 475 48.61 12.77 -12.85
N GLN A 476 48.86 14.04 -13.18
CA GLN A 476 49.12 15.11 -12.22
C GLN A 476 48.12 16.26 -12.41
N SER A 477 47.57 16.73 -11.29
CA SER A 477 46.66 17.87 -11.20
C SER A 477 47.01 18.75 -9.99
N PRO A 478 46.67 20.05 -9.99
CA PRO A 478 46.86 20.92 -8.82
C PRO A 478 46.02 20.44 -7.63
N ALA A 479 46.54 20.54 -6.41
CA ALA A 479 45.83 20.00 -5.23
C ALA A 479 44.55 20.77 -4.87
N ASN A 480 44.59 22.11 -4.89
CA ASN A 480 43.46 22.97 -4.49
C ASN A 480 43.16 24.08 -5.52
N PRO A 481 42.73 23.74 -6.75
CA PRO A 481 42.43 24.76 -7.75
C PRO A 481 41.10 25.47 -7.43
N PHE A 482 40.99 26.74 -7.83
CA PHE A 482 39.76 27.50 -7.72
C PHE A 482 38.83 27.24 -8.92
N SER A 483 37.52 27.13 -8.70
CA SER A 483 36.51 27.03 -9.77
C SER A 483 36.63 28.21 -10.74
N SER A 484 36.27 28.07 -12.01
CA SER A 484 36.39 29.15 -13.02
C SER A 484 37.82 29.65 -13.31
N THR A 485 38.86 28.92 -12.88
CA THR A 485 40.25 29.24 -13.24
C THR A 485 40.82 28.21 -14.23
N PRO A 486 41.74 28.61 -15.12
CA PRO A 486 42.49 27.66 -15.95
C PRO A 486 43.47 26.87 -15.08
N ILE A 487 43.51 25.55 -15.26
CA ILE A 487 44.45 24.66 -14.60
C ILE A 487 45.25 23.86 -15.64
N GLN A 488 46.49 23.53 -15.31
CA GLN A 488 47.33 22.65 -16.12
C GLN A 488 47.26 21.21 -15.60
N LEU A 489 47.08 20.26 -16.52
CA LEU A 489 47.10 18.82 -16.25
C LEU A 489 48.20 18.17 -17.09
N SER A 490 48.84 17.12 -16.56
CA SER A 490 49.82 16.31 -17.30
C SER A 490 49.71 14.83 -17.00
N TRP A 491 50.04 13.98 -17.96
CA TRP A 491 50.01 12.52 -17.83
C TRP A 491 51.04 11.87 -18.76
N GLN A 492 51.31 10.59 -18.52
CA GLN A 492 52.15 9.75 -19.35
C GLN A 492 51.37 8.57 -19.90
N VAL A 493 51.72 8.13 -21.11
CA VAL A 493 51.18 6.90 -21.71
C VAL A 493 52.35 6.04 -22.15
N LYS A 494 52.37 4.79 -21.68
CA LYS A 494 53.40 3.80 -22.00
C LYS A 494 52.80 2.66 -22.81
N ASN A 495 53.48 2.20 -23.86
CA ASN A 495 53.12 0.94 -24.51
C ASN A 495 53.76 -0.23 -23.75
N ILE A 496 52.96 -1.01 -23.03
CA ILE A 496 53.41 -2.20 -22.28
C ILE A 496 53.16 -3.52 -23.06
N GLY A 497 52.56 -3.43 -24.25
CA GLY A 497 52.31 -4.57 -25.13
C GLY A 497 53.54 -5.01 -25.92
N LYS A 498 53.45 -6.15 -26.60
CA LYS A 498 54.59 -6.75 -27.33
C LYS A 498 54.73 -6.28 -28.77
N ALA A 499 53.78 -5.50 -29.28
CA ALA A 499 53.86 -4.90 -30.61
C ALA A 499 53.95 -3.37 -30.56
N THR A 500 54.50 -2.79 -31.63
CA THR A 500 54.41 -1.35 -31.89
C THR A 500 52.96 -0.96 -32.15
N THR A 501 52.57 0.24 -31.73
CA THR A 501 51.28 0.86 -32.12
C THR A 501 51.17 1.12 -33.63
N GLY A 502 52.29 1.02 -34.36
CA GLY A 502 52.36 1.27 -35.80
C GLY A 502 52.28 2.77 -36.12
N GLN A 503 52.08 3.15 -37.38
CA GLN A 503 52.04 4.57 -37.80
C GLN A 503 50.73 5.31 -37.46
N ALA A 504 50.08 4.96 -36.34
CA ALA A 504 48.80 5.55 -35.95
C ALA A 504 48.97 6.67 -34.91
N THR A 505 48.33 7.82 -35.13
CA THR A 505 48.10 8.82 -34.08
C THR A 505 46.71 8.64 -33.48
N TRP A 506 46.57 8.81 -32.17
CA TRP A 506 45.33 8.76 -31.40
C TRP A 506 45.17 9.99 -30.51
N PHE A 507 44.00 10.13 -29.88
CA PHE A 507 43.68 11.24 -28.99
C PHE A 507 43.47 10.75 -27.57
N ASP A 508 44.11 11.45 -26.64
CA ASP A 508 43.85 11.36 -25.22
C ASP A 508 42.71 12.33 -24.89
N GLN A 509 41.77 11.90 -24.06
CA GLN A 509 40.66 12.72 -23.57
C GLN A 509 40.79 12.93 -22.06
N VAL A 510 40.34 14.09 -21.60
CA VAL A 510 40.37 14.50 -20.20
C VAL A 510 38.95 14.77 -19.74
N TYR A 511 38.56 14.10 -18.65
CA TYR A 511 37.23 14.23 -18.05
C TYR A 511 37.34 14.70 -16.60
N LEU A 512 36.35 15.49 -16.17
CA LEU A 512 36.13 15.86 -14.78
C LEU A 512 34.99 15.02 -14.21
N SER A 513 35.29 14.23 -13.19
CA SER A 513 34.36 13.31 -12.53
C SER A 513 34.26 13.57 -11.03
N LYS A 514 33.15 13.12 -10.42
CA LYS A 514 32.97 13.09 -8.97
C LYS A 514 33.57 11.84 -8.32
N ASP A 515 33.87 10.81 -9.10
CA ASP A 515 34.51 9.60 -8.61
C ASP A 515 35.66 9.15 -9.53
N SER A 516 36.25 7.99 -9.25
CA SER A 516 37.39 7.47 -10.00
C SER A 516 37.01 6.63 -11.23
N ILE A 517 35.72 6.60 -11.61
CA ILE A 517 35.16 5.78 -12.68
C ILE A 517 34.71 6.70 -13.81
N LEU A 518 34.97 6.29 -15.06
CA LEU A 518 34.54 7.05 -16.22
C LEU A 518 33.06 6.72 -16.55
N ASP A 519 32.21 7.73 -16.53
CA ASP A 519 30.79 7.65 -16.83
C ASP A 519 30.39 8.59 -17.98
N LEU A 520 30.41 8.05 -19.20
CA LEU A 520 30.07 8.80 -20.43
C LEU A 520 28.56 9.02 -20.65
N ALA A 521 27.71 8.36 -19.86
CA ALA A 521 26.26 8.51 -19.89
C ALA A 521 25.70 8.57 -18.47
N PRO A 522 24.67 9.39 -18.20
CA PRO A 522 24.09 9.49 -16.86
C PRO A 522 23.56 8.12 -16.40
N ARG A 523 24.00 7.66 -15.22
CA ARG A 523 23.43 6.46 -14.61
C ARG A 523 22.19 6.84 -13.80
N PRO A 524 21.03 6.19 -14.01
CA PRO A 524 19.85 6.49 -13.22
C PRO A 524 20.11 6.30 -11.72
N GLY A 525 20.09 7.39 -10.95
CA GLY A 525 20.16 7.38 -9.50
C GLY A 525 21.56 7.34 -8.86
N LEU A 526 22.64 7.48 -9.62
CA LEU A 526 24.02 7.48 -9.09
C LEU A 526 24.70 8.85 -9.27
N ASP A 527 24.81 9.33 -10.51
CA ASP A 527 25.48 10.59 -10.85
C ASP A 527 25.17 11.10 -12.28
N PHE A 528 25.62 12.31 -12.57
CA PHE A 528 25.60 12.90 -13.91
C PHE A 528 26.79 12.42 -14.72
N ALA A 529 26.67 12.41 -16.05
CA ALA A 529 27.78 12.08 -16.94
C ALA A 529 29.00 12.99 -16.69
N ASP A 530 30.19 12.42 -16.82
CA ASP A 530 31.45 13.11 -16.66
C ASP A 530 31.65 14.22 -17.68
N LEU A 531 32.19 15.35 -17.23
CA LEU A 531 32.39 16.51 -18.09
C LEU A 531 33.69 16.36 -18.88
N ASN A 532 33.58 16.27 -20.21
CA ASN A 532 34.74 16.33 -21.09
C ASN A 532 35.35 17.75 -21.07
N LEU A 533 36.59 17.87 -20.59
CA LEU A 533 37.34 19.12 -20.52
C LEU A 533 38.20 19.37 -21.76
N GLY A 534 38.35 18.38 -22.64
CA GLY A 534 39.13 18.47 -23.88
C GLY A 534 40.05 17.26 -24.08
N GLY A 535 40.99 17.39 -25.01
CA GLY A 535 41.92 16.30 -25.32
C GLY A 535 43.17 16.75 -26.05
N LYS A 536 44.15 15.85 -26.12
CA LYS A 536 45.46 16.08 -26.75
C LYS A 536 45.80 14.91 -27.66
N GLN A 537 46.26 15.18 -28.87
CA GLN A 537 46.79 14.15 -29.78
C GLN A 537 48.18 13.70 -29.28
N ASN A 538 48.47 12.40 -29.37
CA ASN A 538 49.82 11.90 -29.11
C ASN A 538 50.80 12.35 -30.21
N VAL A 539 52.11 12.31 -29.90
CA VAL A 539 53.16 12.84 -30.80
C VAL A 539 53.53 11.85 -31.90
N SER A 540 53.70 10.56 -31.57
CA SER A 540 54.15 9.53 -32.50
C SER A 540 53.69 8.14 -32.08
N ALA A 541 53.93 7.17 -32.97
CA ALA A 541 53.94 5.76 -32.63
C ALA A 541 54.78 5.50 -31.36
N LEU A 542 54.31 4.57 -30.54
CA LEU A 542 55.06 3.98 -29.43
C LEU A 542 55.44 2.54 -29.77
N ASP A 543 56.75 2.27 -29.77
CA ASP A 543 57.30 0.92 -29.73
C ASP A 543 57.14 0.30 -28.33
N MET A 544 57.46 -0.99 -28.23
CA MET A 544 57.38 -1.72 -26.96
C MET A 544 58.20 -1.00 -25.87
N ASN A 545 57.59 -0.81 -24.71
CA ASN A 545 58.12 -0.10 -23.54
C ASN A 545 58.36 1.40 -23.68
N GLU A 546 58.09 2.01 -24.82
CA GLU A 546 58.21 3.46 -24.97
C GLU A 546 57.10 4.22 -24.25
N THR A 547 57.37 5.46 -23.87
CA THR A 547 56.45 6.34 -23.13
C THR A 547 56.49 7.74 -23.71
N TYR A 548 55.33 8.41 -23.82
CA TYR A 548 55.28 9.86 -24.03
C TYR A 548 54.62 10.57 -22.83
N THR A 549 54.85 11.88 -22.73
CA THR A 549 54.19 12.76 -21.76
C THR A 549 53.37 13.81 -22.50
N ASN A 550 52.11 13.97 -22.11
CA ASN A 550 51.21 15.01 -22.63
C ASN A 550 50.78 15.96 -21.51
N SER A 551 50.44 17.19 -21.89
CA SER A 551 49.82 18.17 -20.99
C SER A 551 48.80 19.04 -21.71
N ILE A 552 47.83 19.54 -20.96
CA ILE A 552 46.76 20.43 -21.45
C ILE A 552 46.39 21.46 -20.37
N THR A 553 45.94 22.64 -20.79
CA THR A 553 45.30 23.62 -19.92
C THR A 553 43.79 23.54 -20.12
N VAL A 554 43.04 23.40 -19.03
CA VAL A 554 41.57 23.26 -19.04
C VAL A 554 40.94 24.25 -18.07
N ASN A 555 39.75 24.74 -18.40
CA ASN A 555 38.99 25.64 -17.54
C ASN A 555 38.04 24.84 -16.65
N LEU A 556 38.10 25.07 -15.35
CA LEU A 556 37.14 24.46 -14.42
C LEU A 556 35.77 25.15 -14.54
N PRO A 557 34.65 24.39 -14.48
CA PRO A 557 33.31 24.97 -14.47
C PRO A 557 33.11 26.00 -13.34
N ASP A 558 32.12 26.89 -13.50
CA ASP A 558 31.68 27.72 -12.37
C ASP A 558 30.97 26.84 -11.33
N SER A 559 31.07 27.23 -10.06
CA SER A 559 30.34 26.65 -8.93
C SER A 559 30.65 25.18 -8.58
N VAL A 560 31.64 24.53 -9.22
CA VAL A 560 32.13 23.22 -8.77
C VAL A 560 33.01 23.38 -7.54
N SER A 561 32.79 22.55 -6.53
CA SER A 561 33.62 22.52 -5.32
C SER A 561 33.54 21.16 -4.62
N GLY A 562 34.57 20.84 -3.84
CA GLY A 562 34.77 19.54 -3.22
C GLY A 562 35.75 18.67 -3.99
N LYS A 563 35.79 17.38 -3.65
CA LYS A 563 36.72 16.43 -4.25
C LYS A 563 36.24 16.05 -5.65
N TYR A 564 37.11 16.23 -6.63
CA TYR A 564 36.90 15.82 -8.01
C TYR A 564 38.09 15.01 -8.52
N TYR A 565 37.86 14.25 -9.57
CA TYR A 565 38.85 13.42 -10.23
C TYR A 565 39.03 13.88 -11.68
N PHE A 566 40.28 13.98 -12.13
CA PHE A 566 40.64 14.19 -13.52
C PHE A 566 40.99 12.85 -14.13
N ILE A 567 40.12 12.34 -14.98
CA ILE A 567 40.25 11.04 -15.63
C ILE A 567 40.84 11.26 -17.02
N ILE A 568 41.95 10.58 -17.30
CA ILE A 568 42.60 10.56 -18.61
C ILE A 568 42.26 9.24 -19.29
N VAL A 569 41.82 9.32 -20.54
CA VAL A 569 41.52 8.16 -21.39
C VAL A 569 42.39 8.24 -22.64
N THR A 570 43.38 7.36 -22.77
CA THR A 570 44.18 7.24 -23.99
C THR A 570 43.45 6.41 -25.04
N SER A 571 43.67 6.71 -26.32
CA SER A 571 43.03 6.02 -27.45
C SER A 571 41.50 5.94 -27.30
N ALA A 572 40.86 7.03 -26.84
CA ALA A 572 39.42 7.02 -26.46
C ALA A 572 38.48 6.58 -27.60
N LYS A 573 38.88 6.76 -28.86
CA LYS A 573 38.14 6.32 -30.07
C LYS A 573 38.54 4.93 -30.57
N LYS A 574 39.39 4.19 -29.83
CA LYS A 574 39.93 2.87 -30.16
C LYS A 574 40.53 2.85 -31.57
N ALA A 575 41.53 3.70 -31.79
CA ALA A 575 42.10 3.94 -33.11
C ALA A 575 42.75 2.70 -33.74
N PHE A 576 43.14 1.71 -32.92
CA PHE A 576 43.68 0.42 -33.32
C PHE A 576 43.31 -0.65 -32.27
N ALA A 577 43.58 -1.92 -32.59
CA ALA A 577 43.38 -3.02 -31.67
C ALA A 577 44.53 -3.09 -30.65
N GLU A 578 44.19 -3.26 -29.38
CA GLU A 578 45.12 -3.36 -28.25
C GLU A 578 44.91 -4.71 -27.53
N GLU A 579 45.92 -5.20 -26.82
CA GLU A 579 45.79 -6.43 -25.99
C GLU A 579 44.74 -6.24 -24.89
N SER A 580 44.66 -5.03 -24.35
CA SER A 580 43.74 -4.59 -23.32
C SER A 580 43.35 -3.13 -23.58
N PHE A 581 42.15 -2.75 -23.16
CA PHE A 581 41.73 -1.35 -23.09
C PHE A 581 41.43 -0.92 -21.64
N ASP A 582 41.60 -1.82 -20.68
CA ASP A 582 41.20 -1.62 -19.28
C ASP A 582 42.20 -0.71 -18.53
N ASP A 583 43.43 -0.68 -19.02
CA ASP A 583 44.58 0.12 -18.59
C ASP A 583 44.72 1.45 -19.35
N ASN A 584 43.82 1.71 -20.30
CA ASN A 584 43.80 2.95 -21.06
C ASN A 584 43.24 4.14 -20.26
N THR A 585 42.94 3.95 -18.98
CA THR A 585 42.36 4.97 -18.10
C THR A 585 43.14 5.10 -16.80
N ALA A 586 43.46 6.33 -16.41
CA ALA A 586 44.01 6.63 -15.10
C ALA A 586 43.49 7.99 -14.62
N PHE A 587 43.60 8.25 -13.32
CA PHE A 587 43.08 9.48 -12.73
C PHE A 587 44.04 10.12 -11.74
N SER A 588 43.81 11.41 -11.50
CA SER A 588 44.32 12.15 -10.34
C SER A 588 43.14 12.79 -9.61
N SER A 589 43.31 13.17 -8.35
CA SER A 589 42.24 13.83 -7.58
C SER A 589 42.68 15.19 -7.07
N SER A 590 41.76 16.14 -7.08
CA SER A 590 41.95 17.49 -6.55
C SER A 590 40.78 17.91 -5.69
N GLN A 591 41.04 18.77 -4.71
CA GLN A 591 40.04 19.42 -3.90
C GLN A 591 39.72 20.79 -4.52
N ILE A 592 38.67 20.86 -5.34
CA ILE A 592 38.28 22.11 -5.99
C ILE A 592 37.63 23.03 -4.96
N VAL A 593 38.08 24.29 -4.92
CA VAL A 593 37.54 25.31 -4.02
C VAL A 593 36.76 26.32 -4.86
N LEU A 594 35.63 26.83 -4.35
CA LEU A 594 34.94 27.93 -5.02
C LEU A 594 35.86 29.14 -5.13
N THR A 595 35.87 29.80 -6.28
CA THR A 595 36.45 31.15 -6.37
C THR A 595 35.74 32.05 -5.35
N PRO A 596 36.48 32.67 -4.40
CA PRO A 596 35.88 33.55 -3.39
C PRO A 596 35.09 34.70 -4.02
N PRO A 597 34.08 35.29 -3.33
CA PRO A 597 33.35 36.45 -3.84
C PRO A 597 34.16 37.76 -3.73
N ALA A 598 33.80 38.75 -4.54
CA ALA A 598 34.20 40.14 -4.34
C ALA A 598 33.40 40.78 -3.19
N ASP A 599 34.01 41.71 -2.45
CA ASP A 599 33.38 42.51 -1.38
C ASP A 599 33.71 43.99 -1.60
N LEU A 600 32.84 44.70 -2.32
CA LEU A 600 33.02 46.10 -2.66
C LEU A 600 32.58 46.99 -1.49
N GLN A 601 33.50 47.78 -0.95
CA GLN A 601 33.24 48.69 0.17
C GLN A 601 33.56 50.13 -0.20
N VAL A 602 32.63 51.04 0.08
CA VAL A 602 32.93 52.48 0.11
C VAL A 602 33.79 52.76 1.34
N THR A 603 35.00 53.26 1.13
CA THR A 603 36.01 53.44 2.19
C THR A 603 36.20 54.89 2.60
N SER A 604 35.80 55.84 1.76
CA SER A 604 35.81 57.27 2.06
C SER A 604 34.76 57.97 1.24
N VAL A 605 34.07 58.95 1.83
CA VAL A 605 33.25 59.93 1.13
C VAL A 605 33.70 61.30 1.62
N VAL A 606 34.03 62.19 0.69
CA VAL A 606 34.49 63.55 0.97
C VAL A 606 33.56 64.52 0.26
N THR A 607 33.01 65.44 1.04
CA THR A 607 32.09 66.49 0.59
C THR A 607 32.59 67.85 1.08
N PRO A 608 32.25 68.95 0.39
CA PRO A 608 32.41 70.30 0.94
C PRO A 608 31.66 70.47 2.26
N GLU A 609 32.18 71.33 3.14
CA GLU A 609 31.58 71.64 4.46
C GLU A 609 30.24 72.37 4.31
N ASP A 610 30.15 73.27 3.32
CA ASP A 610 28.93 73.98 2.97
C ASP A 610 28.48 73.67 1.53
N ALA A 611 27.16 73.53 1.35
CA ALA A 611 26.54 73.37 0.04
C ALA A 611 25.27 74.22 -0.05
N PHE A 612 25.06 74.87 -1.20
CA PHE A 612 23.88 75.69 -1.45
C PHE A 612 22.84 74.91 -2.25
N SER A 613 21.58 74.95 -1.82
CA SER A 613 20.48 74.33 -2.56
C SER A 613 20.40 74.88 -4.00
N GLY A 614 20.26 73.97 -4.98
CA GLY A 614 20.21 74.32 -6.40
C GLY A 614 21.56 74.62 -7.05
N LYS A 615 22.69 74.40 -6.35
CA LYS A 615 24.05 74.46 -6.91
C LYS A 615 24.65 73.07 -7.03
N ASP A 616 25.59 72.93 -7.96
CA ASP A 616 26.33 71.69 -8.15
C ASP A 616 27.18 71.39 -6.91
N LEU A 617 27.12 70.13 -6.46
CA LEU A 617 27.89 69.63 -5.32
C LEU A 617 28.90 68.61 -5.83
N MET A 618 30.19 68.89 -5.63
CA MET A 618 31.25 67.92 -5.94
C MET A 618 31.40 66.94 -4.79
N ILE A 619 31.22 65.64 -5.08
CA ILE A 619 31.39 64.55 -4.12
C ILE A 619 32.50 63.65 -4.65
N THR A 620 33.50 63.37 -3.82
CA THR A 620 34.55 62.40 -4.15
C THR A 620 34.50 61.25 -3.17
N TYR A 621 34.55 60.02 -3.67
CA TYR A 621 34.47 58.82 -2.83
C TYR A 621 35.38 57.71 -3.38
N THR A 622 35.74 56.75 -2.54
CA THR A 622 36.63 55.64 -2.90
C THR A 622 35.94 54.31 -2.63
N VAL A 623 35.81 53.45 -3.64
CA VAL A 623 35.37 52.05 -3.47
C VAL A 623 36.58 51.12 -3.57
N LYS A 624 36.71 50.20 -2.62
CA LYS A 624 37.75 49.18 -2.60
C LYS A 624 37.11 47.80 -2.55
N ASN A 625 37.51 46.91 -3.45
CA ASN A 625 37.24 45.48 -3.28
C ASN A 625 38.12 44.95 -2.14
N LYS A 626 37.53 44.64 -0.99
CA LYS A 626 38.18 43.97 0.14
C LYS A 626 38.02 42.45 0.12
N GLY A 627 37.25 41.92 -0.83
CA GLY A 627 37.12 40.48 -1.06
C GLY A 627 38.33 39.92 -1.79
N THR A 628 38.51 38.60 -1.72
CA THR A 628 39.58 37.88 -2.43
C THR A 628 39.17 37.46 -3.84
N GLY A 629 37.92 37.68 -4.23
CA GLY A 629 37.39 37.45 -5.57
C GLY A 629 37.32 38.69 -6.45
N SER A 630 37.43 38.49 -7.76
CA SER A 630 37.13 39.53 -8.76
C SER A 630 35.62 39.74 -8.92
N THR A 631 35.20 40.94 -9.36
CA THR A 631 33.80 41.20 -9.73
C THR A 631 33.39 40.33 -10.92
N LYS A 632 32.32 39.54 -10.79
CA LYS A 632 31.84 38.62 -11.85
C LYS A 632 31.20 39.35 -13.05
N VAL A 633 30.72 40.58 -12.84
CA VAL A 633 30.10 41.42 -13.87
C VAL A 633 31.08 42.49 -14.33
N SER A 634 31.07 42.79 -15.62
CA SER A 634 31.94 43.79 -16.25
C SER A 634 31.41 45.22 -16.14
N VAL A 635 30.19 45.39 -15.63
CA VAL A 635 29.51 46.67 -15.45
C VAL A 635 28.79 46.68 -14.12
N TRP A 636 29.01 47.73 -13.33
CA TRP A 636 28.32 47.98 -12.06
C TRP A 636 28.20 49.49 -11.85
N LYS A 637 27.33 49.90 -10.93
CA LYS A 637 27.02 51.31 -10.68
C LYS A 637 27.21 51.66 -9.21
N ASP A 638 27.70 52.87 -8.97
CA ASP A 638 27.62 53.51 -7.67
C ASP A 638 26.48 54.52 -7.66
N ASP A 639 25.58 54.37 -6.70
CA ASP A 639 24.51 55.33 -6.49
C ASP A 639 24.86 56.25 -5.31
N ILE A 640 24.70 57.56 -5.53
CA ILE A 640 24.97 58.57 -4.52
C ILE A 640 23.65 59.10 -3.98
N TYR A 641 23.47 59.00 -2.67
CA TYR A 641 22.28 59.42 -1.95
C TYR A 641 22.58 60.53 -0.95
N LEU A 642 21.64 61.46 -0.82
CA LEU A 642 21.58 62.48 0.21
C LEU A 642 20.54 62.09 1.25
N SER A 643 20.94 61.97 2.52
CA SER A 643 20.06 61.60 3.63
C SER A 643 20.14 62.66 4.74
N GLN A 644 19.05 62.87 5.46
CA GLN A 644 19.04 63.65 6.70
C GLN A 644 19.51 62.82 7.91
N ASP A 645 19.52 61.49 7.77
CA ASP A 645 19.91 60.56 8.82
C ASP A 645 21.31 59.99 8.57
N PRO A 646 22.12 59.79 9.64
CA PRO A 646 23.45 59.18 9.54
C PRO A 646 23.40 57.67 9.23
N ILE A 647 22.22 57.05 9.33
CA ILE A 647 21.97 55.67 8.94
C ILE A 647 21.26 55.72 7.58
N PHE A 648 21.85 55.05 6.60
CA PHE A 648 21.29 55.02 5.26
C PHE A 648 20.00 54.20 5.21
N ASP A 649 18.91 54.84 4.77
CA ASP A 649 17.62 54.22 4.48
C ASP A 649 17.19 54.64 3.06
N TYR A 650 16.97 53.66 2.19
CA TYR A 650 16.56 53.87 0.80
C TYR A 650 15.22 54.62 0.66
N SER A 651 14.35 54.55 1.66
CA SER A 651 13.00 55.14 1.61
C SER A 651 12.97 56.62 1.97
N THR A 652 13.95 57.10 2.72
CA THR A 652 14.04 58.49 3.17
C THR A 652 15.18 59.26 2.50
N ALA A 653 16.19 58.55 1.97
CA ALA A 653 17.29 59.16 1.25
C ALA A 653 16.92 59.52 -0.20
N ILE A 654 17.43 60.65 -0.67
CA ILE A 654 17.20 61.18 -2.01
C ILE A 654 18.40 60.79 -2.88
N LYS A 655 18.19 60.05 -3.98
CA LYS A 655 19.26 59.80 -4.95
C LYS A 655 19.63 61.12 -5.65
N ILE A 656 20.90 61.50 -5.57
CA ILE A 656 21.43 62.74 -6.12
C ILE A 656 22.43 62.52 -7.26
N GLY A 657 22.91 61.29 -7.46
CA GLY A 657 23.83 60.97 -8.54
C GLY A 657 24.02 59.48 -8.77
N GLU A 658 24.66 59.14 -9.88
CA GLU A 658 25.02 57.79 -10.28
C GLU A 658 26.33 57.84 -11.07
N VAL A 659 27.22 56.89 -10.82
CA VAL A 659 28.47 56.70 -11.58
C VAL A 659 28.50 55.28 -12.12
N ASP A 660 28.57 55.15 -13.45
CA ASP A 660 28.75 53.88 -14.11
C ASP A 660 30.24 53.48 -14.13
N HIS A 661 30.55 52.28 -13.68
CA HIS A 661 31.88 51.68 -13.82
C HIS A 661 31.91 50.75 -15.01
N GLY A 662 32.68 51.16 -16.03
CA GLY A 662 33.10 50.30 -17.13
C GLY A 662 34.58 49.94 -16.98
N TYR A 663 34.87 48.64 -17.09
CA TYR A 663 36.18 47.96 -17.01
C TYR A 663 36.64 47.52 -15.61
N ASN A 664 36.99 46.23 -15.54
CA ASN A 664 37.31 45.45 -14.36
C ASN A 664 38.37 46.12 -13.46
N TYR A 665 38.02 46.43 -12.22
CA TYR A 665 39.00 46.61 -11.16
C TYR A 665 39.58 45.24 -10.80
N ALA A 666 40.67 44.85 -11.47
CA ALA A 666 41.53 43.79 -10.95
C ALA A 666 42.13 44.29 -9.63
N SER A 667 42.09 43.47 -8.57
CA SER A 667 42.83 43.79 -7.34
C SER A 667 44.30 43.95 -7.71
N THR A 668 44.89 45.12 -7.45
CA THR A 668 46.35 45.24 -7.40
C THR A 668 46.84 44.31 -6.29
N VAL A 669 47.68 43.36 -6.69
CA VAL A 669 48.35 42.35 -5.87
C VAL A 669 49.09 42.98 -4.70
#